data_AF-A0A0N0JW09-F1
#
_entry.id   AF-A0A0N0JW09-F1
#
_cell.length_a   1.000
_cell.length_b   1.000
_cell.length_c   1.000
_cell.angle_alpha   90.00
_cell.angle_beta   90.00
_cell.angle_gamma   90.00
#
_symmetry.space_group_name_H-M   'P 1'
#
loop_
_entity.id
_entity.type
_entity.pdbx_description
1 polymer ?
#
loop_
_entity_poly.entity_id
_entity_poly.type
_entity_poly.pdbx_seq_one_letter_code
_entity_poly.pdbx_strand_id
1 'polypeptide(L)'
;MIPKARRSILLGALLGGALIPAAAPAATLPEVLPLGRDANGERCTAARNWQQLTAGIGFAGDQGHSVTCGGVAAARAQGYLDGGDAITRVEDAACGAATTVTLAGLGTATARQCLDPRLGIAVVDLNLEHRGKRIHAAAAATALAPLEALLRVALVGETAPGTDARPTPSIDVAKLAPVPVSAGTGSGDGGLRPEVALVQGLTLIHAGRHVEASRLLNDAISESASAPVLVQAELRLNAGLADSNIRQFDAARGHFALAKVLIAGAPPSDARANLEQQASVYTALDALNRQRPREALSALDSAAAGSGAPLTDPTTLSQLNQPARRGVATDVASSIQLAGLLIEARGQWARSLARLSLGELAPARAALAAGADATRQLQRSVRPEAIGWLRAGLERQQGRILARGGDIDGAVAAFDCAIITLQAGRVPASARCLFTDAPDRDLGRPAGPTVIAETQLERAALQARRPGGDRSALLKEYGAAIDTLAAESSSSGSAPPALAGYLDLLIATAAPEAPDAFFRALQTVGEPAVAREFARLQSVVASDASVRSDLRDRDELEREVIRLRYQINAAAPGDPAIAALEAQRTAAEAARTAVNTRLLGSRIGAVDDKPVEMARLRQVLRPGEAYLKLAEVGGSLYGIAIAGDTARMFKSALPASEVNALAQRVLATARSYDDPVRGRRVRAFAVADAARLFDAITGPARDLVLGAQALVFDPVGDLRNLPMAILVTDPASVTAYAASKKKFDYTGIAFLASRSQLSTALSPRSLVVTRERQGGEIAPKPFLGLGENARATDDSAAADRTVQLGQSCRVRYGEWATIQNGNDPISARELTIAADALGVPGAPSITGPAFTDVALLRAAAAGELAQYQVLHFATHGLPATPFPGHPDCAGGLPPALVTTLLPPPAGGAAGEIADGLLSFDDVARLRLNANLVFLSACETAAGISTAQGRLAGQEDSSPSLDGLVRAFLAANARSVVATAWRVPDSKETNDLIGAFYRSGRSNGIADSLAIAQRTIIAQPNFSHPYFWGAFFVVGDGARPLLTAAPTGAGR
;
A
#
# COMPACT_ATOMS: atom_id res chain seq x y z
N MET A 1 -67.78 -28.26 8.72
CA MET A 1 -68.74 -28.52 9.83
C MET A 1 -68.09 -28.08 11.13
N ILE A 2 -68.59 -27.02 11.76
CA ILE A 2 -68.72 -26.79 13.21
C ILE A 2 -69.19 -25.32 13.37
N PRO A 3 -70.35 -25.08 13.99
CA PRO A 3 -70.98 -23.76 14.08
C PRO A 3 -70.89 -23.12 15.49
N LYS A 4 -71.28 -21.84 15.55
CA LYS A 4 -71.88 -21.06 16.68
C LYS A 4 -71.00 -20.83 17.94
N ALA A 5 -70.56 -19.60 18.23
CA ALA A 5 -71.29 -18.39 18.62
C ALA A 5 -72.06 -18.48 19.95
N ARG A 6 -71.59 -17.72 20.96
CA ARG A 6 -72.44 -17.01 21.92
C ARG A 6 -71.92 -15.58 22.09
N ARG A 7 -72.77 -14.62 21.71
CA ARG A 7 -72.70 -13.20 22.01
C ARG A 7 -73.30 -12.95 23.39
N SER A 8 -72.71 -12.04 24.15
CA SER A 8 -73.40 -11.25 25.16
C SER A 8 -73.04 -9.79 24.94
N ILE A 9 -74.09 -8.97 24.83
CA ILE A 9 -74.11 -7.54 24.53
C ILE A 9 -73.89 -6.77 25.83
N LEU A 10 -73.10 -5.70 25.81
CA LEU A 10 -73.36 -4.55 26.67
C LEU A 10 -72.83 -3.24 26.06
N LEU A 11 -73.68 -2.23 26.21
CA LEU A 11 -73.70 -0.88 25.68
C LEU A 11 -72.44 -0.05 25.99
N GLY A 12 -71.97 0.70 24.99
CA GLY A 12 -71.98 2.17 24.96
C GLY A 12 -71.19 2.95 26.01
N ALA A 13 -70.01 3.44 25.61
CA ALA A 13 -69.57 4.80 25.93
C ALA A 13 -68.59 5.29 24.85
N LEU A 14 -69.06 6.21 24.01
CA LEU A 14 -68.24 7.00 23.09
C LEU A 14 -67.42 8.01 23.90
N LEU A 15 -66.11 7.80 23.97
CA LEU A 15 -65.13 8.85 24.26
C LEU A 15 -64.16 8.87 23.09
N GLY A 16 -64.31 9.89 22.24
CA GLY A 16 -63.38 10.20 21.17
C GLY A 16 -62.04 10.63 21.75
N GLY A 17 -61.09 9.70 21.84
CA GLY A 17 -59.67 10.01 21.93
C GLY A 17 -59.06 9.83 20.54
N ALA A 18 -58.68 10.93 19.91
CA ALA A 18 -57.85 10.88 18.71
C ALA A 18 -56.53 10.18 19.08
N LEU A 19 -56.36 8.93 18.63
CA LEU A 19 -55.07 8.25 18.64
C LEU A 19 -54.18 8.99 17.64
N ILE A 20 -53.38 9.94 18.15
CA ILE A 20 -52.21 10.44 17.43
C ILE A 20 -51.29 9.23 17.27
N PRO A 21 -50.90 8.83 16.05
CA PRO A 21 -49.91 7.79 15.89
C PRO A 21 -48.63 8.30 16.54
N ALA A 22 -48.15 7.60 17.56
CA ALA A 22 -46.83 7.86 18.11
C ALA A 22 -45.83 7.75 16.96
N ALA A 23 -45.23 8.87 16.57
CA ALA A 23 -44.17 8.90 15.58
C ALA A 23 -43.08 7.95 16.08
N ALA A 24 -42.77 6.90 15.31
CA ALA A 24 -41.59 6.09 15.57
C ALA A 24 -40.39 7.05 15.68
N PRO A 25 -39.52 6.92 16.70
CA PRO A 25 -38.35 7.77 16.82
C PRO A 25 -37.56 7.65 15.51
N ALA A 26 -37.24 8.78 14.89
CA ALA A 26 -36.45 8.81 13.67
C ALA A 26 -35.11 8.12 13.95
N ALA A 27 -34.81 7.05 13.21
CA ALA A 27 -33.55 6.34 13.34
C ALA A 27 -32.40 7.33 13.16
N THR A 28 -31.58 7.52 14.20
CA THR A 28 -30.39 8.37 14.11
C THR A 28 -29.40 7.67 13.19
N LEU A 29 -29.07 8.33 12.06
CA LEU A 29 -28.02 7.84 11.17
C LEU A 29 -26.70 7.69 11.94
N PRO A 30 -25.93 6.62 11.67
CA PRO A 30 -24.62 6.44 12.28
C PRO A 30 -23.65 7.55 11.87
N GLU A 31 -22.63 7.79 12.70
CA GLU A 31 -21.63 8.82 12.46
C GLU A 31 -20.88 8.64 11.13
N VAL A 32 -20.67 7.38 10.73
CA VAL A 32 -20.11 6.98 9.43
C VAL A 32 -20.94 5.85 8.82
N LEU A 33 -21.19 5.92 7.50
CA LEU A 33 -22.02 4.99 6.75
C LEU A 33 -21.35 4.57 5.43
N PRO A 34 -21.24 3.27 5.09
CA PRO A 34 -20.75 2.84 3.79
C PRO A 34 -21.73 3.18 2.67
N LEU A 35 -21.20 3.57 1.50
CA LEU A 35 -21.97 3.96 0.32
C LEU A 35 -21.68 3.11 -0.92
N GLY A 36 -20.93 2.01 -0.77
CA GLY A 36 -20.49 1.18 -1.89
C GLY A 36 -19.26 1.75 -2.58
N ARG A 37 -19.14 1.53 -3.89
CA ARG A 37 -18.01 2.00 -4.71
C ARG A 37 -18.41 3.07 -5.73
N ASP A 38 -17.51 4.01 -5.99
CA ASP A 38 -17.67 5.07 -7.00
C ASP A 38 -17.45 4.53 -8.44
N ALA A 39 -17.55 5.43 -9.43
CA ALA A 39 -17.31 5.09 -10.84
C ALA A 39 -15.87 4.62 -11.14
N ASN A 40 -14.90 4.93 -10.29
CA ASN A 40 -13.50 4.48 -10.40
C ASN A 40 -13.25 3.13 -9.70
N GLY A 41 -14.24 2.63 -8.96
CA GLY A 41 -14.14 1.42 -8.15
C GLY A 41 -13.65 1.68 -6.72
N GLU A 42 -13.52 2.93 -6.28
CA GLU A 42 -13.06 3.29 -4.94
C GLU A 42 -14.20 3.17 -3.91
N ARG A 43 -13.89 2.65 -2.71
CA ARG A 43 -14.88 2.52 -1.62
C ARG A 43 -15.26 3.91 -1.09
N CYS A 44 -16.55 4.17 -0.91
CA CYS A 44 -17.10 5.43 -0.42
C CYS A 44 -17.80 5.30 0.93
N THR A 45 -17.73 6.36 1.72
CA THR A 45 -18.41 6.50 3.00
C THR A 45 -19.03 7.89 3.13
N ALA A 46 -20.16 7.98 3.84
CA ALA A 46 -20.68 9.23 4.35
C ALA A 46 -20.27 9.42 5.81
N ALA A 47 -19.89 10.64 6.20
CA ALA A 47 -19.65 11.02 7.59
C ALA A 47 -20.45 12.26 7.97
N ARG A 48 -20.87 12.37 9.22
CA ARG A 48 -21.66 13.50 9.71
C ARG A 48 -20.82 14.78 9.86
N ASN A 49 -21.38 15.94 9.50
CA ASN A 49 -20.73 17.25 9.59
C ASN A 49 -21.07 17.96 10.91
N TRP A 50 -20.07 18.13 11.79
CA TRP A 50 -20.26 18.62 13.17
C TRP A 50 -20.29 20.16 13.34
N GLN A 51 -20.11 20.96 12.27
CA GLN A 51 -20.01 22.43 12.40
C GLN A 51 -21.33 23.22 12.38
N GLN A 52 -22.50 22.59 12.27
CA GLN A 52 -23.78 23.30 12.46
C GLN A 52 -24.21 23.42 13.94
N LEU A 53 -23.33 23.10 14.89
CA LEU A 53 -23.65 22.99 16.32
C LEU A 53 -23.29 24.22 17.18
N THR A 54 -23.17 25.42 16.62
CA THR A 54 -23.13 26.64 17.44
C THR A 54 -24.48 26.99 18.08
N ALA A 55 -25.55 26.26 17.76
CA ALA A 55 -26.89 26.46 18.31
C ALA A 55 -27.45 25.20 18.99
N GLY A 56 -26.81 24.73 20.07
CA GLY A 56 -27.39 23.76 20.99
C GLY A 56 -27.45 22.31 20.46
N ILE A 57 -27.32 21.37 21.38
CA ILE A 57 -27.36 19.93 21.08
C ILE A 57 -28.79 19.54 20.69
N GLY A 58 -29.03 19.32 19.40
CA GLY A 58 -30.27 18.75 18.86
C GLY A 58 -30.02 17.40 18.17
N PHE A 59 -30.49 16.31 18.77
CA PHE A 59 -30.57 14.99 18.13
C PHE A 59 -31.87 14.90 17.30
N ALA A 60 -31.76 14.95 15.96
CA ALA A 60 -32.59 14.26 14.94
C ALA A 60 -32.65 15.05 13.61
N GLY A 61 -32.47 14.36 12.48
CA GLY A 61 -33.04 14.74 11.17
C GLY A 61 -32.42 15.87 10.34
N ASP A 62 -31.71 16.85 10.93
CA ASP A 62 -31.29 18.07 10.21
C ASP A 62 -29.76 18.23 10.06
N GLN A 63 -28.98 17.15 10.17
CA GLN A 63 -27.50 17.23 10.15
C GLN A 63 -26.90 16.86 8.80
N GLY A 64 -26.08 17.75 8.25
CA GLY A 64 -25.39 17.53 6.98
C GLY A 64 -24.38 16.38 7.04
N HIS A 65 -24.11 15.75 5.90
CA HIS A 65 -23.13 14.67 5.74
C HIS A 65 -22.15 15.01 4.60
N SER A 66 -20.89 14.62 4.73
CA SER A 66 -19.91 14.62 3.65
C SER A 66 -19.73 13.20 3.10
N VAL A 67 -19.55 13.08 1.79
CA VAL A 67 -19.23 11.84 1.08
C VAL A 67 -17.74 11.85 0.75
N THR A 68 -17.00 10.86 1.22
CA THR A 68 -15.59 10.64 0.87
C THR A 68 -15.46 9.30 0.15
N CYS A 69 -14.58 9.21 -0.84
CA CYS A 69 -14.27 7.97 -1.56
C CYS A 69 -12.76 7.75 -1.55
N GLY A 70 -12.33 6.49 -1.54
CA GLY A 70 -10.93 6.07 -1.48
C GLY A 70 -10.03 6.57 -2.61
N GLY A 71 -8.79 6.08 -2.64
CA GLY A 71 -7.74 6.51 -3.57
C GLY A 71 -6.98 7.75 -3.06
N VAL A 72 -6.39 8.51 -4.00
CA VAL A 72 -5.51 9.65 -3.67
C VAL A 72 -6.23 10.86 -3.09
N ALA A 73 -7.57 10.91 -3.18
CA ALA A 73 -8.40 11.95 -2.58
C ALA A 73 -9.21 11.44 -1.38
N ALA A 74 -8.74 10.39 -0.69
CA ALA A 74 -9.46 9.72 0.40
C ALA A 74 -9.91 10.67 1.51
N ALA A 75 -9.19 11.76 1.70
CA ALA A 75 -9.47 12.73 2.72
C ALA A 75 -10.47 13.81 2.30
N ARG A 76 -10.61 14.10 1.00
CA ARG A 76 -11.50 15.15 0.53
C ARG A 76 -12.93 14.66 0.38
N ALA A 77 -13.87 15.52 0.77
CA ALA A 77 -15.27 15.32 0.43
C ALA A 77 -15.42 15.38 -1.10
N GLN A 78 -15.87 14.29 -1.70
CA GLN A 78 -16.30 14.23 -3.09
C GLN A 78 -17.78 14.56 -3.24
N GLY A 79 -18.50 14.75 -2.14
CA GLY A 79 -19.86 15.23 -2.13
C GLY A 79 -20.33 15.60 -0.74
N TYR A 80 -21.52 16.16 -0.66
CA TYR A 80 -22.21 16.44 0.60
C TYR A 80 -23.73 16.39 0.43
N LEU A 81 -24.41 16.24 1.56
CA LEU A 81 -25.84 16.34 1.73
C LEU A 81 -26.11 17.33 2.87
N ASP A 82 -26.87 18.38 2.61
CA ASP A 82 -27.32 19.36 3.60
C ASP A 82 -28.85 19.32 3.75
N GLY A 83 -29.32 19.46 4.99
CA GLY A 83 -30.73 19.56 5.33
C GLY A 83 -31.09 20.93 5.91
N GLY A 84 -32.30 21.41 5.63
CA GLY A 84 -32.87 22.62 6.23
C GLY A 84 -32.71 23.90 5.41
N ASP A 85 -33.13 25.05 5.96
CA ASP A 85 -33.11 26.34 5.26
C ASP A 85 -31.74 27.04 5.23
N ALA A 86 -30.73 26.50 5.91
CA ALA A 86 -29.35 27.01 5.95
C ALA A 86 -28.50 26.49 4.78
N ILE A 87 -29.03 26.57 3.56
CA ILE A 87 -28.37 26.11 2.33
C ILE A 87 -27.43 27.22 1.84
N THR A 88 -26.13 26.97 1.85
CA THR A 88 -25.18 27.79 1.09
C THR A 88 -25.39 27.46 -0.40
N ARG A 89 -26.10 28.32 -1.13
CA ARG A 89 -26.36 28.08 -2.56
C ARG A 89 -25.08 28.25 -3.37
N VAL A 90 -24.80 27.30 -4.27
CA VAL A 90 -23.85 27.52 -5.35
C VAL A 90 -24.40 28.63 -6.24
N GLU A 91 -23.59 29.66 -6.49
CA GLU A 91 -24.00 30.83 -7.27
C GLU A 91 -24.40 30.41 -8.69
N ASP A 92 -25.51 30.95 -9.21
CA ASP A 92 -26.03 30.57 -10.54
C ASP A 92 -25.04 30.84 -11.68
N ALA A 93 -24.15 31.82 -11.50
CA ALA A 93 -23.09 32.14 -12.46
C ALA A 93 -22.01 31.04 -12.58
N ALA A 94 -21.90 30.15 -11.58
CA ALA A 94 -20.98 29.02 -11.55
C ALA A 94 -21.63 27.70 -12.01
N CYS A 95 -22.85 27.76 -12.57
CA CYS A 95 -23.63 26.58 -12.93
C CYS A 95 -24.12 26.60 -14.38
N GLY A 96 -24.25 25.41 -14.97
CA GLY A 96 -25.00 25.18 -16.20
C GLY A 96 -26.52 25.23 -15.97
N ALA A 97 -27.28 25.17 -17.06
CA ALA A 97 -28.74 25.19 -17.01
C ALA A 97 -29.32 24.02 -16.20
N ALA A 98 -30.28 24.34 -15.33
CA ALA A 98 -31.01 23.37 -14.52
C ALA A 98 -31.89 22.45 -15.39
N THR A 99 -31.84 21.15 -15.11
CA THR A 99 -32.63 20.12 -15.78
C THR A 99 -33.39 19.28 -14.76
N THR A 100 -34.67 19.01 -15.02
CA THR A 100 -35.45 18.10 -14.18
C THR A 100 -35.03 16.65 -14.43
N VAL A 101 -34.68 15.94 -13.36
CA VAL A 101 -34.27 14.54 -13.38
C VAL A 101 -35.18 13.71 -12.45
N THR A 102 -35.21 12.40 -12.68
CA THR A 102 -35.92 11.46 -11.80
C THR A 102 -34.88 10.62 -11.06
N LEU A 103 -34.90 10.67 -9.73
CA LEU A 103 -34.05 9.87 -8.86
C LEU A 103 -34.80 8.59 -8.47
N ALA A 104 -34.16 7.44 -8.68
CA ALA A 104 -34.74 6.15 -8.33
C ALA A 104 -35.11 6.10 -6.84
N GLY A 105 -36.38 5.85 -6.53
CA GLY A 105 -36.90 5.76 -5.16
C GLY A 105 -37.09 7.09 -4.42
N LEU A 106 -36.72 8.23 -5.01
CA LEU A 106 -36.78 9.56 -4.37
C LEU A 106 -37.69 10.57 -5.09
N GLY A 107 -38.06 10.31 -6.35
CA GLY A 107 -38.96 11.16 -7.13
C GLY A 107 -38.21 12.18 -8.00
N THR A 108 -38.85 13.32 -8.28
CA THR A 108 -38.28 14.36 -9.14
C THR A 108 -37.32 15.26 -8.39
N ALA A 109 -36.18 15.58 -9.01
CA ALA A 109 -35.19 16.53 -8.52
C ALA A 109 -34.76 17.46 -9.66
N THR A 110 -34.13 18.58 -9.30
CA THR A 110 -33.45 19.46 -10.25
C THR A 110 -31.96 19.18 -10.17
N ALA A 111 -31.31 18.93 -11.32
CA ALA A 111 -29.88 18.70 -11.43
C ALA A 111 -29.21 19.70 -12.39
N ARG A 112 -27.99 20.10 -12.08
CA ARG A 112 -27.14 20.93 -12.95
C ARG A 112 -25.66 20.67 -12.67
N GLN A 113 -24.79 20.89 -13.66
CA GLN A 113 -23.35 20.90 -13.41
C GLN A 113 -22.95 22.26 -12.86
N CYS A 114 -22.14 22.29 -11.80
CA CYS A 114 -21.63 23.52 -11.20
C CYS A 114 -20.16 23.40 -10.84
N LEU A 115 -19.47 24.54 -10.72
CA LEU A 115 -18.24 24.64 -9.94
C LEU A 115 -18.61 24.96 -8.48
N ASP A 116 -18.39 24.00 -7.58
CA ASP A 116 -18.78 24.15 -6.17
C ASP A 116 -17.65 24.82 -5.37
N PRO A 117 -17.86 26.00 -4.77
CA PRO A 117 -16.83 26.70 -4.02
C PRO A 117 -16.50 26.04 -2.67
N ARG A 118 -17.36 25.14 -2.17
CA ARG A 118 -17.19 24.44 -0.89
C ARG A 118 -16.37 23.17 -1.04
N LEU A 119 -16.42 22.53 -2.21
CA LEU A 119 -15.60 21.35 -2.55
C LEU A 119 -14.41 21.71 -3.45
N GLY A 120 -14.41 22.88 -4.08
CA GLY A 120 -13.36 23.33 -4.98
C GLY A 120 -13.27 22.52 -6.29
N ILE A 121 -14.33 21.78 -6.63
CA ILE A 121 -14.37 20.87 -7.79
C ILE A 121 -15.67 21.06 -8.59
N ALA A 122 -15.68 20.55 -9.81
CA ALA A 122 -16.91 20.42 -10.59
C ALA A 122 -17.81 19.33 -9.98
N VAL A 123 -19.08 19.65 -9.80
CA VAL A 123 -20.09 18.78 -9.18
C VAL A 123 -21.37 18.71 -10.01
N VAL A 124 -22.17 17.70 -9.72
CA VAL A 124 -23.60 17.68 -10.01
C VAL A 124 -24.32 18.19 -8.77
N ASP A 125 -24.90 19.39 -8.89
CA ASP A 125 -25.73 20.05 -7.89
C ASP A 125 -27.17 19.51 -7.99
N LEU A 126 -27.71 19.02 -6.87
CA LEU A 126 -29.03 18.41 -6.74
C LEU A 126 -29.90 19.17 -5.74
N ASN A 127 -31.10 19.52 -6.19
CA ASN A 127 -32.12 20.12 -5.34
C ASN A 127 -33.41 19.29 -5.44
N LEU A 128 -33.94 18.82 -4.32
CA LEU A 128 -35.20 18.10 -4.27
C LEU A 128 -36.04 18.53 -3.06
N GLU A 129 -37.36 18.31 -3.17
CA GLU A 129 -38.29 18.49 -2.07
C GLU A 129 -38.71 17.12 -1.53
N HIS A 130 -38.56 16.91 -0.23
CA HIS A 130 -38.97 15.68 0.44
C HIS A 130 -39.72 15.99 1.74
N ARG A 131 -40.98 15.55 1.82
CA ARG A 131 -41.87 15.78 2.99
C ARG A 131 -41.96 17.26 3.41
N GLY A 132 -42.01 18.19 2.44
CA GLY A 132 -42.10 19.63 2.68
C GLY A 132 -40.79 20.30 3.11
N LYS A 133 -39.66 19.58 3.12
CA LYS A 133 -38.32 20.13 3.34
C LYS A 133 -37.54 20.16 2.02
N ARG A 134 -36.81 21.26 1.80
CA ARG A 134 -35.83 21.35 0.73
C ARG A 134 -34.55 20.62 1.15
N ILE A 135 -34.08 19.76 0.27
CA ILE A 135 -32.84 19.01 0.44
C ILE A 135 -31.88 19.46 -0.66
N HIS A 136 -30.66 19.78 -0.25
CA HIS A 136 -29.58 20.16 -1.14
C HIS A 136 -28.45 19.14 -1.03
N ALA A 137 -27.94 18.70 -2.17
CA ALA A 137 -26.85 17.76 -2.23
C ALA A 137 -25.99 18.04 -3.45
N ALA A 138 -24.68 17.82 -3.34
CA ALA A 138 -23.78 17.96 -4.47
C ALA A 138 -22.69 16.90 -4.41
N ALA A 139 -22.26 16.38 -5.56
CA ALA A 139 -21.14 15.46 -5.63
C ALA A 139 -20.39 15.56 -6.96
N ALA A 140 -19.10 15.24 -6.94
CA ALA A 140 -18.34 14.92 -8.13
C ALA A 140 -19.07 13.86 -8.95
N ALA A 141 -18.97 13.95 -10.28
CA ALA A 141 -19.64 13.02 -11.18
C ALA A 141 -19.30 11.54 -10.89
N THR A 142 -18.08 11.25 -10.45
CA THR A 142 -17.65 9.90 -10.04
C THR A 142 -18.36 9.39 -8.79
N ALA A 143 -18.70 10.28 -7.85
CA ALA A 143 -19.32 9.99 -6.56
C ALA A 143 -20.86 10.16 -6.55
N LEU A 144 -21.48 10.41 -7.71
CA LEU A 144 -22.91 10.67 -7.83
C LEU A 144 -23.78 9.47 -7.37
N ALA A 145 -23.39 8.24 -7.73
CA ALA A 145 -24.14 7.06 -7.33
C ALA A 145 -24.05 6.77 -5.81
N PRO A 146 -22.87 6.88 -5.16
CA PRO A 146 -22.76 6.93 -3.71
C PRO A 146 -23.64 8.01 -3.05
N LEU A 147 -23.69 9.24 -3.61
CA LEU A 147 -24.53 10.32 -3.09
C LEU A 147 -26.03 9.97 -3.18
N GLU A 148 -26.48 9.40 -4.30
CA GLU A 148 -27.87 8.94 -4.44
C GLU A 148 -28.21 7.83 -3.42
N ALA A 149 -27.27 6.94 -3.12
CA ALA A 149 -27.45 5.95 -2.06
C ALA A 149 -27.58 6.60 -0.68
N LEU A 150 -26.76 7.61 -0.37
CA LEU A 150 -26.88 8.39 0.88
C LEU A 150 -28.25 9.06 0.99
N LEU A 151 -28.75 9.68 -0.09
CA LEU A 151 -30.07 10.30 -0.12
C LEU A 151 -31.19 9.28 0.18
N ARG A 152 -31.11 8.06 -0.37
CA ARG A 152 -32.10 7.01 -0.08
C ARG A 152 -32.05 6.53 1.38
N VAL A 153 -30.84 6.34 1.92
CA VAL A 153 -30.66 5.97 3.33
C VAL A 153 -31.22 7.08 4.24
N ALA A 154 -30.89 8.34 3.95
CA ALA A 154 -31.24 9.47 4.80
C ALA A 154 -32.72 9.87 4.73
N LEU A 155 -33.35 9.82 3.55
CA LEU A 155 -34.69 10.37 3.33
C LEU A 155 -35.79 9.30 3.40
N VAL A 156 -35.53 8.09 2.90
CA VAL A 156 -36.54 7.02 2.83
C VAL A 156 -36.21 5.81 3.72
N GLY A 157 -35.10 5.84 4.45
CA GLY A 157 -34.73 4.81 5.41
C GLY A 157 -34.28 3.49 4.78
N GLU A 158 -33.75 3.53 3.55
CA GLU A 158 -33.19 2.35 2.90
C GLU A 158 -31.94 1.85 3.66
N THR A 159 -31.69 0.54 3.64
CA THR A 159 -30.45 -0.02 4.18
C THR A 159 -29.25 0.46 3.37
N ALA A 160 -28.20 0.90 4.06
CA ALA A 160 -26.96 1.29 3.42
C ALA A 160 -26.42 0.17 2.51
N PRO A 161 -25.91 0.50 1.32
CA PRO A 161 -25.30 -0.50 0.45
C PRO A 161 -24.08 -1.15 1.13
N GLY A 162 -23.82 -2.41 0.79
CA GLY A 162 -22.59 -3.08 1.22
C GLY A 162 -21.35 -2.35 0.70
N THR A 163 -20.21 -2.50 1.38
CA THR A 163 -18.93 -1.83 1.05
C THR A 163 -18.47 -2.05 -0.40
N ASP A 164 -18.77 -3.21 -0.98
CA ASP A 164 -18.42 -3.55 -2.35
C ASP A 164 -19.57 -3.43 -3.36
N ALA A 165 -20.75 -2.96 -2.92
CA ALA A 165 -21.86 -2.72 -3.80
C ALA A 165 -21.52 -1.58 -4.79
N ARG A 166 -22.02 -1.68 -6.02
CA ARG A 166 -21.82 -0.67 -7.07
C ARG A 166 -23.14 0.01 -7.36
N PRO A 167 -23.49 1.07 -6.61
CA PRO A 167 -24.68 1.84 -6.93
C PRO A 167 -24.58 2.37 -8.36
N THR A 168 -25.70 2.37 -9.08
CA THR A 168 -25.80 2.95 -10.43
C THR A 168 -26.42 4.33 -10.30
N PRO A 169 -25.84 5.39 -10.93
CA PRO A 169 -26.43 6.71 -10.87
C PRO A 169 -27.71 6.76 -11.72
N SER A 170 -28.74 7.46 -11.23
CA SER A 170 -29.97 7.72 -11.98
C SER A 170 -29.75 8.84 -13.02
N ILE A 171 -28.73 9.67 -12.82
CA ILE A 171 -28.43 10.84 -13.63
C ILE A 171 -27.31 10.53 -14.63
N ASP A 172 -27.59 10.79 -15.90
CA ASP A 172 -26.60 10.80 -16.97
C ASP A 172 -25.96 12.19 -17.08
N VAL A 173 -24.76 12.34 -16.51
CA VAL A 173 -24.05 13.63 -16.42
C VAL A 173 -23.80 14.25 -17.80
N ALA A 174 -23.64 13.43 -18.84
CA ALA A 174 -23.43 13.90 -20.21
C ALA A 174 -24.64 14.63 -20.81
N LYS A 175 -25.83 14.47 -20.21
CA LYS A 175 -27.06 15.16 -20.63
C LYS A 175 -27.29 16.49 -19.92
N LEU A 176 -26.49 16.82 -18.91
CA LEU A 176 -26.57 18.10 -18.21
C LEU A 176 -25.76 19.16 -18.96
N ALA A 177 -26.25 20.40 -18.94
CA ALA A 177 -25.53 21.52 -19.55
C ALA A 177 -24.18 21.74 -18.83
N PRO A 178 -23.07 21.93 -19.58
CA PRO A 178 -21.75 22.14 -18.99
C PRO A 178 -21.65 23.48 -18.27
N VAL A 179 -20.70 23.58 -17.34
CA VAL A 179 -20.39 24.82 -16.61
C VAL A 179 -19.85 25.89 -17.59
N PRO A 180 -20.28 27.16 -17.50
CA PRO A 180 -19.73 28.25 -18.31
C PRO A 180 -18.22 28.41 -18.10
N VAL A 181 -17.46 28.55 -19.21
CA VAL A 181 -15.98 28.58 -19.25
C VAL A 181 -15.36 29.75 -18.46
N SER A 182 -16.14 30.76 -18.08
CA SER A 182 -15.70 31.95 -17.34
C SER A 182 -15.80 31.86 -15.81
N ALA A 183 -16.27 30.74 -15.25
CA ALA A 183 -16.28 30.53 -13.80
C ALA A 183 -14.86 30.23 -13.31
N GLY A 184 -14.13 31.27 -12.91
CA GLY A 184 -12.76 31.19 -12.42
C GLY A 184 -12.62 30.23 -11.23
N THR A 185 -11.41 29.69 -11.07
CA THR A 185 -10.98 28.86 -9.94
C THR A 185 -11.07 29.66 -8.63
N GLY A 186 -12.23 29.61 -7.98
CA GLY A 186 -12.38 30.15 -6.63
C GLY A 186 -11.49 29.36 -5.67
N SER A 187 -10.58 30.06 -4.98
CA SER A 187 -9.89 29.57 -3.79
C SER A 187 -10.91 29.48 -2.65
N GLY A 188 -11.81 28.50 -2.74
CA GLY A 188 -12.74 28.20 -1.67
C GLY A 188 -11.99 27.60 -0.48
N ASP A 189 -12.43 27.95 0.73
CA ASP A 189 -12.04 27.33 2.02
C ASP A 189 -12.54 25.87 2.15
N GLY A 190 -12.67 25.18 1.01
CA GLY A 190 -13.10 23.78 0.86
C GLY A 190 -12.03 22.77 1.25
N GLY A 191 -11.02 23.22 1.99
CA GLY A 191 -9.99 22.37 2.56
C GLY A 191 -10.56 21.44 3.62
N LEU A 192 -9.91 20.29 3.75
CA LEU A 192 -10.08 19.36 4.86
C LEU A 192 -10.11 20.07 6.21
N ARG A 193 -11.17 19.83 6.99
CA ARG A 193 -11.18 20.21 8.40
C ARG A 193 -10.34 19.18 9.18
N PRO A 194 -9.23 19.60 9.80
CA PRO A 194 -8.28 18.68 10.42
C PRO A 194 -8.94 17.84 11.52
N GLU A 195 -9.95 18.37 12.22
CA GLU A 195 -10.67 17.66 13.27
C GLU A 195 -11.53 16.51 12.72
N VAL A 196 -12.14 16.69 11.55
CA VAL A 196 -12.95 15.64 10.91
C VAL A 196 -12.06 14.51 10.40
N ALA A 197 -10.94 14.86 9.75
CA ALA A 197 -9.96 13.88 9.31
C ALA A 197 -9.33 13.11 10.48
N LEU A 198 -9.11 13.77 11.62
CA LEU A 198 -8.63 13.14 12.83
C LEU A 198 -9.60 12.07 13.36
N VAL A 199 -10.90 12.39 13.47
CA VAL A 199 -11.94 11.43 13.92
C VAL A 199 -12.06 10.25 12.97
N GLN A 200 -12.09 10.50 11.66
CA GLN A 200 -12.16 9.46 10.64
C GLN A 200 -10.88 8.60 10.64
N GLY A 201 -9.70 9.21 10.76
CA GLY A 201 -8.42 8.51 10.84
C GLY A 201 -8.32 7.62 12.06
N LEU A 202 -8.75 8.11 13.22
CA LEU A 202 -8.87 7.29 14.45
C LEU A 202 -9.84 6.12 14.26
N THR A 203 -10.98 6.35 13.62
CA THR A 203 -11.95 5.29 13.30
C THR A 203 -11.32 4.20 12.43
N LEU A 204 -10.58 4.59 11.38
CA LEU A 204 -9.86 3.66 10.51
C LEU A 204 -8.76 2.90 11.25
N ILE A 205 -7.99 3.57 12.14
CA ILE A 205 -6.98 2.93 13.00
C ILE A 205 -7.65 1.88 13.89
N HIS A 206 -8.76 2.23 14.56
CA HIS A 206 -9.48 1.30 15.44
C HIS A 206 -10.16 0.16 14.68
N ALA A 207 -10.49 0.37 13.40
CA ALA A 207 -11.02 -0.65 12.49
C ALA A 207 -9.93 -1.52 11.82
N GLY A 208 -8.64 -1.30 12.11
CA GLY A 208 -7.52 -2.05 11.52
C GLY A 208 -7.20 -1.66 10.07
N ARG A 209 -7.81 -0.57 9.56
CA ARG A 209 -7.61 -0.07 8.19
C ARG A 209 -6.47 0.95 8.15
N HIS A 210 -5.27 0.51 8.52
CA HIS A 210 -4.15 1.40 8.81
C HIS A 210 -3.57 2.12 7.57
N VAL A 211 -3.60 1.50 6.39
CA VAL A 211 -3.18 2.18 5.15
C VAL A 211 -4.10 3.36 4.82
N GLU A 212 -5.40 3.15 4.92
CA GLU A 212 -6.38 4.20 4.66
C GLU A 212 -6.30 5.31 5.72
N ALA A 213 -6.08 4.94 6.98
CA ALA A 213 -5.82 5.92 8.03
C ALA A 213 -4.55 6.74 7.73
N SER A 214 -3.47 6.08 7.32
CA SER A 214 -2.20 6.73 6.94
C SER A 214 -2.43 7.74 5.82
N ARG A 215 -3.14 7.36 4.75
CA ARG A 215 -3.49 8.25 3.63
C ARG A 215 -4.27 9.47 4.11
N LEU A 216 -5.41 9.23 4.76
CA LEU A 216 -6.32 10.26 5.24
C LEU A 216 -5.63 11.28 6.15
N LEU A 217 -4.85 10.80 7.11
CA LEU A 217 -4.17 11.67 8.08
C LEU A 217 -3.02 12.44 7.44
N ASN A 218 -2.29 11.83 6.51
CA ASN A 218 -1.23 12.51 5.75
C ASN A 218 -1.78 13.58 4.79
N ASP A 219 -2.94 13.34 4.17
CA ASP A 219 -3.65 14.35 3.39
C ASP A 219 -4.00 15.56 4.27
N ALA A 220 -4.64 15.30 5.40
CA ALA A 220 -5.06 16.34 6.33
C ALA A 220 -3.88 17.18 6.84
N ILE A 221 -2.74 16.56 7.15
CA ILE A 221 -1.53 17.29 7.52
C ILE A 221 -1.09 18.24 6.39
N SER A 222 -1.12 17.77 5.15
CA SER A 222 -0.65 18.53 4.00
C SER A 222 -1.59 19.66 3.59
N GLU A 223 -2.87 19.62 4.00
CA GLU A 223 -3.90 20.59 3.64
C GLU A 223 -4.25 21.56 4.78
N SER A 224 -3.82 21.24 5.99
CA SER A 224 -4.16 22.01 7.19
C SER A 224 -2.94 22.71 7.80
N ALA A 225 -2.07 23.28 6.96
CA ALA A 225 -0.88 24.03 7.39
C ALA A 225 -1.21 25.22 8.32
N SER A 226 -2.40 25.78 8.20
CA SER A 226 -2.93 26.88 9.02
C SER A 226 -3.66 26.42 10.29
N ALA A 227 -3.79 25.12 10.55
CA ALA A 227 -4.49 24.60 11.72
C ALA A 227 -3.78 24.98 13.04
N PRO A 228 -4.50 25.03 14.17
CA PRO A 228 -3.88 25.26 15.47
C PRO A 228 -2.72 24.27 15.74
N VAL A 229 -1.63 24.75 16.33
CA VAL A 229 -0.38 23.97 16.55
C VAL A 229 -0.63 22.62 17.24
N LEU A 230 -1.50 22.58 18.25
CA LEU A 230 -1.82 21.34 18.96
C LEU A 230 -2.63 20.34 18.10
N VAL A 231 -3.49 20.84 17.20
CA VAL A 231 -4.22 19.99 16.24
C VAL A 231 -3.24 19.40 15.21
N GLN A 232 -2.28 20.20 14.72
CA GLN A 232 -1.22 19.71 13.86
C GLN A 232 -0.38 18.63 14.55
N ALA A 233 -0.03 18.84 15.83
CA ALA A 233 0.69 17.84 16.60
C ALA A 233 -0.09 16.53 16.74
N GLU A 234 -1.40 16.61 17.03
CA GLU A 234 -2.24 15.42 17.18
C GLU A 234 -2.44 14.65 15.85
N LEU A 235 -2.64 15.36 14.73
CA LEU A 235 -2.66 14.75 13.40
C LEU A 235 -1.36 14.01 13.11
N ARG A 236 -0.21 14.63 13.40
CA ARG A 236 1.12 14.02 13.23
C ARG A 236 1.27 12.77 14.09
N LEU A 237 0.85 12.80 15.37
CA LEU A 237 0.91 11.61 16.23
C LEU A 237 0.09 10.45 15.64
N ASN A 238 -1.15 10.71 15.21
CA ASN A 238 -2.01 9.65 14.66
C ASN A 238 -1.54 9.15 13.28
N ALA A 239 -1.03 10.03 12.42
CA ALA A 239 -0.39 9.63 11.16
C ALA A 239 0.82 8.74 11.41
N GLY A 240 1.67 9.11 12.38
CA GLY A 240 2.85 8.31 12.75
C GLY A 240 2.48 6.94 13.32
N LEU A 241 1.39 6.85 14.09
CA LEU A 241 0.86 5.56 14.56
C LEU A 241 0.34 4.70 13.40
N ALA A 242 -0.44 5.28 12.48
CA ALA A 242 -0.95 4.58 11.31
C ALA A 242 0.21 4.03 10.45
N ASP A 243 1.23 4.87 10.21
CA ASP A 243 2.46 4.51 9.52
C ASP A 243 3.23 3.37 10.20
N SER A 244 3.38 3.45 11.53
CA SER A 244 4.05 2.39 12.29
C SER A 244 3.34 1.04 12.15
N ASN A 245 2.00 1.04 12.17
CA ASN A 245 1.20 -0.18 12.03
C ASN A 245 1.31 -0.83 10.64
N ILE A 246 1.68 -0.07 9.61
CA ILE A 246 1.99 -0.57 8.26
C ILE A 246 3.49 -0.72 8.01
N ARG A 247 4.29 -0.74 9.09
CA ARG A 247 5.76 -0.92 9.09
C ARG A 247 6.56 0.21 8.42
N GLN A 248 5.98 1.40 8.35
CA GLN A 248 6.62 2.62 7.83
C GLN A 248 7.36 3.35 8.95
N PHE A 249 8.30 2.65 9.59
CA PHE A 249 8.93 3.11 10.83
C PHE A 249 9.72 4.41 10.68
N ASP A 250 10.32 4.66 9.52
CA ASP A 250 11.06 5.90 9.28
C ASP A 250 10.13 7.11 9.18
N ALA A 251 9.03 6.97 8.44
CA ALA A 251 8.00 8.01 8.35
C ALA A 251 7.31 8.24 9.70
N ALA A 252 6.97 7.15 10.42
CA ALA A 252 6.41 7.22 11.76
C ALA A 252 7.29 8.03 12.71
N ARG A 253 8.61 7.76 12.72
CA ARG A 253 9.58 8.54 13.51
C ARG A 253 9.66 10.00 13.09
N GLY A 254 9.60 10.29 11.79
CA GLY A 254 9.53 11.68 11.27
C GLY A 254 8.31 12.43 11.81
N HIS A 255 7.14 11.80 11.76
CA HIS A 255 5.91 12.36 12.33
C HIS A 255 6.02 12.60 13.85
N PHE A 256 6.53 11.63 14.61
CA PHE A 256 6.70 11.78 16.05
C PHE A 256 7.72 12.86 16.43
N ALA A 257 8.79 13.02 15.65
CA ALA A 257 9.79 14.06 15.86
C ALA A 257 9.18 15.46 15.65
N LEU A 258 8.48 15.67 14.53
CA LEU A 258 7.80 16.94 14.26
C LEU A 258 6.69 17.24 15.26
N ALA A 259 5.90 16.24 15.67
CA ALA A 259 4.88 16.41 16.71
C ALA A 259 5.49 16.89 18.03
N LYS A 260 6.63 16.33 18.46
CA LYS A 260 7.33 16.76 19.69
C LYS A 260 7.80 18.22 19.61
N VAL A 261 8.28 18.66 18.45
CA VAL A 261 8.66 20.06 18.22
C VAL A 261 7.45 20.98 18.34
N LEU A 262 6.33 20.64 17.70
CA LEU A 262 5.08 21.41 17.77
C LEU A 262 4.52 21.50 19.19
N ILE A 263 4.52 20.38 19.93
CA ILE A 263 4.06 20.31 21.33
C ILE A 263 4.94 21.18 22.23
N ALA A 264 6.27 21.10 22.08
CA ALA A 264 7.21 21.88 22.87
C ALA A 264 7.09 23.40 22.62
N GLY A 265 6.75 23.80 21.38
CA GLY A 265 6.51 25.19 21.01
C GLY A 265 5.15 25.76 21.45
N ALA A 266 4.21 24.92 21.88
CA ALA A 266 2.89 25.36 22.32
C ALA A 266 2.89 25.84 23.80
N PRO A 267 2.06 26.82 24.16
CA PRO A 267 1.97 27.31 25.54
C PRO A 267 1.48 26.20 26.50
N PRO A 268 1.92 26.21 27.77
CA PRO A 268 1.48 25.23 28.77
C PRO A 268 -0.04 25.19 28.90
N SER A 269 -0.61 23.99 28.79
CA SER A 269 -2.04 23.71 28.95
C SER A 269 -2.24 22.22 29.22
N ASP A 270 -3.40 21.84 29.76
CA ASP A 270 -3.73 20.41 29.97
C ASP A 270 -3.78 19.63 28.65
N ALA A 271 -4.23 20.28 27.56
CA ALA A 271 -4.20 19.70 26.22
C ALA A 271 -2.77 19.41 25.74
N ARG A 272 -1.82 20.32 26.02
CA ARG A 272 -0.40 20.10 25.74
C ARG A 272 0.15 18.91 26.55
N ALA A 273 -0.17 18.83 27.84
CA ALA A 273 0.27 17.73 28.71
C ALA A 273 -0.27 16.36 28.24
N ASN A 274 -1.55 16.30 27.85
CA ASN A 274 -2.13 15.09 27.26
C ASN A 274 -1.39 14.67 25.98
N LEU A 275 -1.06 15.62 25.10
CA LEU A 275 -0.33 15.32 23.87
C LEU A 275 1.12 14.87 24.13
N GLU A 276 1.79 15.39 25.17
CA GLU A 276 3.12 14.90 25.61
C GLU A 276 3.06 13.42 26.06
N GLN A 277 2.03 13.07 26.83
CA GLN A 277 1.80 11.68 27.26
C GLN A 277 1.45 10.79 26.07
N GLN A 278 0.55 11.24 25.18
CA GLN A 278 0.17 10.52 23.97
C GLN A 278 1.36 10.26 23.05
N ALA A 279 2.23 11.26 22.85
CA ALA A 279 3.45 11.12 22.07
C ALA A 279 4.36 10.01 22.62
N SER A 280 4.45 9.89 23.94
CA SER A 280 5.23 8.85 24.61
C SER A 280 4.62 7.46 24.45
N VAL A 281 3.29 7.34 24.62
CA VAL A 281 2.55 6.08 24.37
C VAL A 281 2.70 5.63 22.92
N TYR A 282 2.59 6.54 21.96
CA TYR A 282 2.70 6.20 20.53
C TYR A 282 4.14 5.82 20.14
N THR A 283 5.15 6.50 20.71
CA THR A 283 6.56 6.09 20.58
C THR A 283 6.76 4.66 21.14
N ALA A 284 6.11 4.31 22.25
CA ALA A 284 6.19 2.97 22.81
C ALA A 284 5.52 1.90 21.94
N LEU A 285 4.36 2.22 21.36
CA LEU A 285 3.68 1.35 20.40
C LEU A 285 4.52 1.13 19.12
N ASP A 286 5.20 2.17 18.63
CA ASP A 286 6.15 2.04 17.52
C ASP A 286 7.31 1.10 17.86
N ALA A 287 7.92 1.29 19.03
CA ALA A 287 8.97 0.41 19.51
C ALA A 287 8.48 -1.06 19.62
N LEU A 288 7.24 -1.30 20.03
CA LEU A 288 6.63 -2.65 20.05
C LEU A 288 6.45 -3.22 18.64
N ASN A 289 5.97 -2.41 17.67
CA ASN A 289 5.85 -2.84 16.27
C ASN A 289 7.21 -3.20 15.66
N ARG A 290 8.29 -2.55 16.12
CA ARG A 290 9.69 -2.83 15.77
C ARG A 290 10.33 -3.96 16.59
N GLN A 291 9.56 -4.63 17.45
CA GLN A 291 10.02 -5.70 18.35
C GLN A 291 11.10 -5.26 19.35
N ARG A 292 11.00 -4.02 19.86
CA ARG A 292 11.93 -3.43 20.84
C ARG A 292 11.23 -3.10 22.16
N PRO A 293 10.84 -4.10 22.96
CA PRO A 293 10.03 -3.88 24.16
C PRO A 293 10.74 -3.09 25.27
N ARG A 294 12.07 -3.12 25.34
CA ARG A 294 12.82 -2.29 26.30
C ARG A 294 12.77 -0.81 25.94
N GLU A 295 12.88 -0.48 24.65
CA GLU A 295 12.72 0.88 24.12
C GLU A 295 11.29 1.38 24.41
N ALA A 296 10.28 0.50 24.27
CA ALA A 296 8.89 0.82 24.60
C ALA A 296 8.69 1.17 26.09
N LEU A 297 9.26 0.38 27.01
CA LEU A 297 9.18 0.68 28.45
C LEU A 297 9.87 2.01 28.80
N SER A 298 11.06 2.26 28.23
CA SER A 298 11.79 3.52 28.44
C SER A 298 11.01 4.75 27.96
N ALA A 299 10.25 4.62 26.86
CA ALA A 299 9.37 5.70 26.38
C ALA A 299 8.20 5.96 27.33
N LEU A 300 7.58 4.90 27.87
CA LEU A 300 6.45 5.03 28.82
C LEU A 300 6.88 5.58 30.18
N ASP A 301 8.08 5.24 30.65
CA ASP A 301 8.55 5.65 31.97
C ASP A 301 9.07 7.11 31.98
N SER A 302 9.62 7.59 30.86
CA SER A 302 9.99 9.01 30.69
C SER A 302 8.77 9.95 30.77
N ALA A 303 7.58 9.49 30.35
CA ALA A 303 6.34 10.27 30.46
C ALA A 303 5.89 10.45 31.91
N ALA A 304 6.04 9.40 32.73
CA ALA A 304 5.63 9.40 34.13
C ALA A 304 6.50 10.32 35.01
N ALA A 305 7.71 10.66 34.56
CA ALA A 305 8.64 11.54 35.28
C ALA A 305 8.47 13.04 34.96
N GLY A 306 7.77 13.40 33.87
CA GLY A 306 7.66 14.78 33.36
C GLY A 306 6.31 15.47 33.56
N SER A 307 5.21 14.70 33.71
CA SER A 307 3.91 15.26 34.08
C SER A 307 3.87 15.46 35.60
N GLY A 308 3.54 16.66 36.08
CA GLY A 308 3.00 16.82 37.43
C GLY A 308 1.95 15.73 37.62
N ALA A 309 2.14 14.92 38.67
CA ALA A 309 1.64 13.54 38.79
C ALA A 309 0.32 13.25 38.07
N PRO A 310 0.17 12.09 37.39
CA PRO A 310 -1.17 11.61 37.05
C PRO A 310 -2.03 11.68 38.31
N LEU A 311 -3.31 12.06 38.19
CA LEU A 311 -4.26 12.10 39.31
C LEU A 311 -4.33 10.69 39.93
N THR A 312 -3.38 10.43 40.82
CA THR A 312 -3.08 9.14 41.44
C THR A 312 -3.45 9.17 42.90
N ASP A 313 -3.77 10.35 43.44
CA ASP A 313 -4.41 10.49 44.72
C ASP A 313 -5.86 9.95 44.62
N PRO A 314 -6.15 8.79 45.23
CA PRO A 314 -7.49 8.20 45.23
C PRO A 314 -8.50 9.12 45.94
N THR A 315 -8.03 10.02 46.81
CA THR A 315 -8.84 10.98 47.53
C THR A 315 -9.36 12.07 46.60
N THR A 316 -8.51 12.63 45.75
CA THR A 316 -8.88 13.60 44.70
C THR A 316 -9.80 12.97 43.64
N LEU A 317 -9.51 11.73 43.21
CA LEU A 317 -10.37 10.96 42.30
C LEU A 317 -11.73 10.61 42.92
N SER A 318 -11.78 10.30 44.21
CA SER A 318 -13.02 10.03 44.94
C SER A 318 -13.85 11.30 45.14
N GLN A 319 -13.21 12.44 45.44
CA GLN A 319 -13.89 13.72 45.62
C GLN A 319 -14.52 14.25 44.33
N LEU A 320 -13.88 14.01 43.19
CA LEU A 320 -14.42 14.33 41.85
C LEU A 320 -15.55 13.39 41.39
N ASN A 321 -15.72 12.23 42.04
CA ASN A 321 -16.74 11.23 41.73
C ASN A 321 -17.86 11.14 42.80
N GLN A 322 -17.90 12.07 43.75
CA GLN A 322 -19.01 12.14 44.71
C GLN A 322 -20.13 13.04 44.16
N PRO A 323 -21.40 12.59 44.20
CA PRO A 323 -22.51 13.44 43.79
C PRO A 323 -22.57 14.65 44.74
N ALA A 324 -22.54 15.85 44.17
CA ALA A 324 -22.68 17.08 44.94
C ALA A 324 -23.97 17.04 45.77
N ARG A 325 -23.86 17.34 47.07
CA ARG A 325 -25.03 17.61 47.92
C ARG A 325 -25.84 18.74 47.29
N ARG A 326 -27.13 18.46 47.06
CA ARG A 326 -28.20 19.31 46.49
C ARG A 326 -27.80 20.78 46.28
N GLY A 327 -27.70 21.19 45.01
CA GLY A 327 -27.70 22.60 44.60
C GLY A 327 -26.75 22.97 43.47
N VAL A 328 -25.89 22.06 42.98
CA VAL A 328 -24.91 22.35 41.93
C VAL A 328 -25.02 21.30 40.82
N ALA A 329 -24.92 21.76 39.58
CA ALA A 329 -25.09 21.01 38.34
C ALA A 329 -24.24 19.73 38.27
N THR A 330 -24.82 18.70 37.67
CA THR A 330 -24.32 17.34 37.49
C THR A 330 -23.01 17.21 36.71
N ASP A 331 -22.27 16.17 37.09
CA ASP A 331 -21.11 15.52 36.45
C ASP A 331 -21.08 15.58 34.92
N VAL A 332 -20.22 16.45 34.40
CA VAL A 332 -19.63 16.29 33.08
C VAL A 332 -18.12 16.33 33.30
N ALA A 333 -17.47 15.16 33.32
CA ALA A 333 -16.02 15.11 33.20
C ALA A 333 -15.62 15.92 31.96
N SER A 334 -14.65 16.83 32.09
CA SER A 334 -14.22 17.63 30.94
C SER A 334 -13.63 16.69 29.87
N SER A 335 -13.77 17.03 28.59
CA SER A 335 -13.22 16.25 27.48
C SER A 335 -11.71 15.97 27.63
N ILE A 336 -10.98 16.88 28.28
CA ILE A 336 -9.56 16.78 28.59
C ILE A 336 -9.27 15.67 29.61
N GLN A 337 -10.07 15.54 30.66
CA GLN A 337 -9.90 14.48 31.67
C GLN A 337 -10.19 13.09 31.08
N LEU A 338 -11.22 12.99 30.23
CA LEU A 338 -11.55 11.75 29.52
C LEU A 338 -10.45 11.35 28.53
N ALA A 339 -9.85 12.31 27.84
CA ALA A 339 -8.69 12.06 26.97
C ALA A 339 -7.48 11.52 27.76
N GLY A 340 -7.19 12.10 28.93
CA GLY A 340 -6.11 11.61 29.80
C GLY A 340 -6.30 10.15 30.26
N LEU A 341 -7.52 9.78 30.67
CA LEU A 341 -7.84 8.39 31.03
C LEU A 341 -7.71 7.42 29.85
N LEU A 342 -8.07 7.86 28.63
CA LEU A 342 -7.90 7.05 27.42
C LEU A 342 -6.42 6.80 27.11
N ILE A 343 -5.60 7.84 27.21
CA ILE A 343 -4.15 7.76 27.00
C ILE A 343 -3.51 6.83 28.05
N GLU A 344 -3.91 6.94 29.32
CA GLU A 344 -3.42 6.08 30.40
C GLU A 344 -3.79 4.61 30.16
N ALA A 345 -5.05 4.31 29.85
CA ALA A 345 -5.49 2.95 29.57
C ALA A 345 -4.69 2.32 28.41
N ARG A 346 -4.43 3.11 27.36
CA ARG A 346 -3.61 2.69 26.22
C ARG A 346 -2.13 2.51 26.59
N GLY A 347 -1.58 3.39 27.43
CA GLY A 347 -0.22 3.30 27.94
C GLY A 347 0.00 2.04 28.77
N GLN A 348 -0.95 1.70 29.63
CA GLN A 348 -0.90 0.47 30.43
C GLN A 348 -1.07 -0.79 29.58
N TRP A 349 -1.91 -0.75 28.55
CA TRP A 349 -2.00 -1.82 27.55
C TRP A 349 -0.65 -2.04 26.83
N ALA A 350 -0.01 -0.96 26.36
CA ALA A 350 1.32 -1.02 25.74
C ALA A 350 2.39 -1.55 26.73
N ARG A 351 2.36 -1.11 27.99
CA ARG A 351 3.24 -1.62 29.06
C ARG A 351 3.04 -3.12 29.28
N SER A 352 1.79 -3.58 29.30
CA SER A 352 1.45 -5.00 29.44
C SER A 352 2.02 -5.83 28.28
N LEU A 353 1.89 -5.36 27.04
CA LEU A 353 2.47 -6.00 25.85
C LEU A 353 4.00 -6.08 25.94
N ALA A 354 4.66 -4.97 26.29
CA ALA A 354 6.11 -4.91 26.44
C ALA A 354 6.61 -5.90 27.50
N ARG A 355 6.01 -5.91 28.70
CA ARG A 355 6.37 -6.82 29.79
C ARG A 355 6.12 -8.28 29.40
N LEU A 356 5.00 -8.60 28.74
CA LEU A 356 4.71 -9.95 28.27
C LEU A 356 5.76 -10.45 27.26
N SER A 357 6.18 -9.59 26.33
CA SER A 357 7.20 -9.92 25.33
C SER A 357 8.59 -10.15 25.92
N LEU A 358 8.88 -9.56 27.09
CA LEU A 358 10.08 -9.82 27.89
C LEU A 358 9.96 -11.07 28.78
N GLY A 359 8.79 -11.73 28.79
CA GLY A 359 8.52 -12.90 29.64
C GLY A 359 8.09 -12.55 31.08
N GLU A 360 7.84 -11.28 31.38
CA GLU A 360 7.54 -10.78 32.72
C GLU A 360 6.04 -10.85 33.02
N LEU A 361 5.57 -12.05 33.37
CA LEU A 361 4.14 -12.38 33.48
C LEU A 361 3.38 -11.58 34.55
N ALA A 362 3.95 -11.45 35.75
CA ALA A 362 3.30 -10.73 36.85
C ALA A 362 3.22 -9.21 36.60
N PRO A 363 4.32 -8.53 36.18
CA PRO A 363 4.24 -7.13 35.73
C PRO A 363 3.26 -6.91 34.56
N ALA A 364 3.20 -7.83 33.60
CA ALA A 364 2.25 -7.74 32.49
C ALA A 364 0.78 -7.79 32.97
N ARG A 365 0.48 -8.65 33.95
CA ARG A 365 -0.85 -8.74 34.59
C ARG A 365 -1.20 -7.47 35.35
N ALA A 366 -0.26 -6.91 36.13
CA ALA A 366 -0.47 -5.69 36.88
C ALA A 366 -0.79 -4.51 35.96
N ALA A 367 -0.03 -4.36 34.85
CA ALA A 367 -0.31 -3.33 33.84
C ALA A 367 -1.66 -3.54 33.15
N LEU A 368 -2.03 -4.79 32.81
CA LEU A 368 -3.35 -5.10 32.25
C LEU A 368 -4.48 -4.67 33.21
N ALA A 369 -4.36 -4.98 34.50
CA ALA A 369 -5.35 -4.61 35.50
C ALA A 369 -5.51 -3.08 35.61
N ALA A 370 -4.39 -2.33 35.65
CA ALA A 370 -4.41 -0.87 35.65
C ALA A 370 -5.10 -0.29 34.40
N GLY A 371 -4.83 -0.86 33.21
CA GLY A 371 -5.52 -0.46 31.98
C GLY A 371 -7.02 -0.77 31.99
N ALA A 372 -7.42 -1.90 32.57
CA ALA A 372 -8.83 -2.26 32.74
C ALA A 372 -9.55 -1.31 33.71
N ASP A 373 -8.91 -0.94 34.82
CA ASP A 373 -9.45 -0.01 35.81
C ASP A 373 -9.67 1.39 35.19
N ALA A 374 -8.68 1.91 34.44
CA ALA A 374 -8.82 3.17 33.71
C ALA A 374 -9.96 3.10 32.67
N THR A 375 -10.12 1.97 31.99
CA THR A 375 -11.22 1.74 31.03
C THR A 375 -12.59 1.71 31.71
N ARG A 376 -12.71 1.11 32.90
CA ARG A 376 -13.97 1.12 33.68
C ARG A 376 -14.32 2.53 34.17
N GLN A 377 -13.34 3.38 34.44
CA GLN A 377 -13.58 4.79 34.75
C GLN A 377 -14.15 5.53 33.53
N LEU A 378 -13.56 5.34 32.34
CA LEU A 378 -14.08 5.90 31.09
C LEU A 378 -15.53 5.51 30.81
N GLN A 379 -15.89 4.24 31.05
CA GLN A 379 -17.24 3.71 30.82
C GLN A 379 -18.35 4.42 31.60
N ARG A 380 -18.02 5.13 32.69
CA ARG A 380 -19.01 5.90 33.46
C ARG A 380 -19.52 7.11 32.68
N SER A 381 -18.70 7.67 31.80
CA SER A 381 -18.96 8.93 31.09
C SER A 381 -18.94 8.79 29.57
N VAL A 382 -18.35 7.71 29.04
CA VAL A 382 -18.24 7.42 27.61
C VAL A 382 -19.05 6.18 27.27
N ARG A 383 -19.80 6.25 26.17
CA ARG A 383 -20.60 5.13 25.69
C ARG A 383 -19.71 3.90 25.38
N PRO A 384 -20.12 2.69 25.78
CA PRO A 384 -19.34 1.46 25.56
C PRO A 384 -18.87 1.25 24.12
N GLU A 385 -19.68 1.68 23.14
CA GLU A 385 -19.39 1.59 21.70
C GLU A 385 -18.10 2.33 21.30
N ALA A 386 -17.88 3.53 21.83
CA ALA A 386 -16.75 4.39 21.46
C ALA A 386 -15.39 3.85 21.95
N ILE A 387 -15.42 2.95 22.93
CA ILE A 387 -14.24 2.33 23.55
C ILE A 387 -14.21 0.81 23.40
N GLY A 388 -15.07 0.25 22.52
CA GLY A 388 -15.15 -1.19 22.25
C GLY A 388 -13.82 -1.78 21.74
N TRP A 389 -13.10 -1.03 20.90
CA TRP A 389 -11.76 -1.40 20.41
C TRP A 389 -10.74 -1.57 21.54
N LEU A 390 -10.77 -0.69 22.55
CA LEU A 390 -9.85 -0.70 23.69
C LEU A 390 -10.18 -1.87 24.62
N ARG A 391 -11.47 -2.07 24.92
CA ARG A 391 -11.95 -3.22 25.69
C ARG A 391 -11.52 -4.53 25.04
N ALA A 392 -11.78 -4.68 23.74
CA ALA A 392 -11.37 -5.86 22.98
C ALA A 392 -9.84 -6.04 22.96
N GLY A 393 -9.07 -4.95 22.86
CA GLY A 393 -7.60 -4.98 22.95
C GLY A 393 -7.08 -5.49 24.30
N LEU A 394 -7.71 -5.08 25.40
CA LEU A 394 -7.40 -5.54 26.76
C LEU A 394 -7.81 -7.00 26.97
N GLU A 395 -8.98 -7.42 26.47
CA GLU A 395 -9.44 -8.82 26.50
C GLU A 395 -8.50 -9.74 25.69
N ARG A 396 -8.08 -9.32 24.49
CA ARG A 396 -7.04 -10.01 23.71
C ARG A 396 -5.74 -10.14 24.50
N GLN A 397 -5.32 -9.08 25.20
CA GLN A 397 -4.12 -9.11 26.02
C GLN A 397 -4.26 -10.02 27.24
N GLN A 398 -5.44 -10.08 27.87
CA GLN A 398 -5.74 -11.09 28.89
C GLN A 398 -5.57 -12.49 28.33
N GLY A 399 -6.13 -12.76 27.14
CA GLY A 399 -5.98 -14.05 26.49
C GLY A 399 -4.52 -14.43 26.25
N ARG A 400 -3.69 -13.49 25.78
CA ARG A 400 -2.24 -13.71 25.59
C ARG A 400 -1.50 -14.01 26.89
N ILE A 401 -1.85 -13.32 27.98
CA ILE A 401 -1.28 -13.56 29.31
C ILE A 401 -1.69 -14.93 29.85
N LEU A 402 -2.96 -15.32 29.72
CA LEU A 402 -3.48 -16.62 30.16
C LEU A 402 -2.81 -17.75 29.39
N ALA A 403 -2.72 -17.62 28.06
CA ALA A 403 -2.06 -18.58 27.19
C ALA A 403 -0.57 -18.75 27.54
N ARG A 404 0.14 -17.65 27.84
CA ARG A 404 1.54 -17.71 28.28
C ARG A 404 1.70 -18.33 29.68
N GLY A 405 0.67 -18.24 30.52
CA GLY A 405 0.57 -18.92 31.81
C GLY A 405 0.10 -20.37 31.74
N GLY A 406 -0.23 -20.90 30.55
CA GLY A 406 -0.68 -22.27 30.34
C GLY A 406 -2.20 -22.49 30.38
N ASP A 407 -3.00 -21.45 30.68
CA ASP A 407 -4.46 -21.53 30.69
C ASP A 407 -5.03 -21.22 29.30
N ILE A 408 -5.10 -22.25 28.45
CA ILE A 408 -5.60 -22.12 27.07
C ILE A 408 -7.12 -21.91 27.04
N ASP A 409 -7.87 -22.51 27.96
CA ASP A 409 -9.33 -22.39 27.98
C ASP A 409 -9.77 -20.99 28.42
N GLY A 410 -9.15 -20.47 29.47
CA GLY A 410 -9.31 -19.07 29.86
C GLY A 410 -8.86 -18.12 28.76
N ALA A 411 -7.79 -18.46 28.03
CA ALA A 411 -7.34 -17.64 26.91
C ALA A 411 -8.37 -17.59 25.77
N VAL A 412 -8.89 -18.73 25.33
CA VAL A 412 -9.94 -18.80 24.29
C VAL A 412 -11.18 -18.03 24.73
N ALA A 413 -11.61 -18.17 25.99
CA ALA A 413 -12.74 -17.43 26.53
C ALA A 413 -12.53 -15.91 26.53
N ALA A 414 -11.31 -15.42 26.83
CA ALA A 414 -11.00 -14.00 26.73
C ALA A 414 -11.06 -13.49 25.27
N PHE A 415 -10.62 -14.30 24.31
CA PHE A 415 -10.79 -13.96 22.89
C PHE A 415 -12.25 -14.02 22.43
N ASP A 416 -13.07 -14.93 22.95
CA ASP A 416 -14.52 -14.93 22.74
C ASP A 416 -15.14 -13.60 23.24
N CYS A 417 -14.76 -13.14 24.43
CA CYS A 417 -15.18 -11.84 24.96
C CYS A 417 -14.77 -10.67 24.07
N ALA A 418 -13.55 -10.72 23.52
CA ALA A 418 -13.08 -9.72 22.58
C ALA A 418 -13.90 -9.71 21.27
N ILE A 419 -14.19 -10.88 20.69
CA ILE A 419 -15.01 -11.00 19.47
C ILE A 419 -16.43 -10.50 19.72
N ILE A 420 -17.06 -10.90 20.83
CA ILE A 420 -18.40 -10.42 21.21
C ILE A 420 -18.41 -8.90 21.33
N THR A 421 -17.40 -8.33 22.01
CA THR A 421 -17.26 -6.87 22.15
C THR A 421 -17.11 -6.18 20.79
N LEU A 422 -16.28 -6.73 19.88
CA LEU A 422 -16.09 -6.20 18.54
C LEU A 422 -17.34 -6.37 17.67
N GLN A 423 -18.16 -7.40 17.88
CA GLN A 423 -19.41 -7.61 17.14
C GLN A 423 -20.59 -6.83 17.72
N ALA A 424 -20.37 -6.02 18.75
CA ALA A 424 -21.42 -5.38 19.54
C ALA A 424 -22.47 -6.38 20.08
N GLY A 425 -22.04 -7.63 20.33
CA GLY A 425 -22.89 -8.70 20.83
C GLY A 425 -23.12 -8.62 22.33
N ARG A 426 -24.18 -9.27 22.82
CA ARG A 426 -24.42 -9.40 24.27
C ARG A 426 -23.44 -10.39 24.87
N VAL A 427 -22.72 -9.96 25.91
CA VAL A 427 -21.84 -10.83 26.69
C VAL A 427 -22.69 -11.76 27.55
N PRO A 428 -22.58 -13.10 27.41
CA PRO A 428 -23.33 -14.03 28.26
C PRO A 428 -23.00 -13.84 29.74
N ALA A 429 -23.98 -13.92 30.62
CA ALA A 429 -23.77 -13.79 32.07
C ALA A 429 -22.80 -14.85 32.65
N SER A 430 -22.61 -15.97 31.97
CA SER A 430 -21.68 -17.03 32.32
C SER A 430 -20.24 -16.80 31.82
N ALA A 431 -20.01 -15.78 31.00
CA ALA A 431 -18.70 -15.51 30.41
C ALA A 431 -17.76 -14.85 31.43
N ARG A 432 -16.50 -15.32 31.48
CA ARG A 432 -15.45 -14.76 32.35
C ARG A 432 -14.70 -13.61 31.64
N CYS A 433 -15.44 -12.59 31.22
CA CYS A 433 -14.86 -11.43 30.54
C CYS A 433 -14.24 -10.44 31.56
N LEU A 434 -13.21 -9.71 31.15
CA LEU A 434 -12.63 -8.60 31.92
C LEU A 434 -13.66 -7.48 32.17
N PHE A 435 -14.61 -7.33 31.25
CA PHE A 435 -15.70 -6.35 31.31
C PHE A 435 -17.07 -7.04 31.29
N THR A 436 -17.73 -7.11 32.44
CA THR A 436 -19.01 -7.82 32.64
C THR A 436 -20.25 -6.92 32.65
N ASP A 437 -20.07 -5.59 32.66
CA ASP A 437 -21.12 -4.63 33.05
C ASP A 437 -22.14 -4.32 31.94
N ALA A 438 -22.34 -5.22 30.96
CA ALA A 438 -23.20 -4.99 29.79
C ALA A 438 -24.34 -6.01 29.57
N PRO A 439 -25.25 -6.29 30.53
CA PRO A 439 -26.43 -7.10 30.22
C PRO A 439 -27.48 -6.36 29.38
N ASP A 440 -27.65 -5.04 29.55
CA ASP A 440 -28.85 -4.31 29.05
C ASP A 440 -28.57 -3.08 28.15
N ARG A 441 -27.31 -2.79 27.78
CA ARG A 441 -27.00 -1.68 26.87
C ARG A 441 -26.53 -2.20 25.51
N ASP A 442 -27.22 -1.76 24.46
CA ASP A 442 -26.83 -1.97 23.07
C ASP A 442 -25.38 -1.47 22.86
N LEU A 443 -24.45 -2.38 22.52
CA LEU A 443 -23.05 -2.06 22.23
C LEU A 443 -22.88 -1.46 20.81
N GLY A 444 -23.98 -1.07 20.16
CA GLY A 444 -23.99 -0.32 18.92
C GLY A 444 -23.49 -1.12 17.72
N ARG A 445 -22.62 -0.51 16.91
CA ARG A 445 -22.21 -1.08 15.62
C ARG A 445 -20.98 -1.98 15.78
N PRO A 446 -20.91 -3.13 15.08
CA PRO A 446 -19.70 -3.93 15.02
C PRO A 446 -18.49 -3.10 14.57
N ALA A 447 -17.33 -3.40 15.16
CA ALA A 447 -16.03 -2.98 14.69
C ALA A 447 -15.76 -3.48 13.26
N GLY A 448 -14.73 -2.92 12.63
CA GLY A 448 -14.36 -3.29 11.27
C GLY A 448 -14.09 -4.80 11.11
N PRO A 449 -14.47 -5.41 9.98
CA PRO A 449 -14.31 -6.85 9.71
C PRO A 449 -12.86 -7.32 9.84
N THR A 450 -11.88 -6.48 9.52
CA THR A 450 -10.44 -6.77 9.66
C THR A 450 -10.05 -7.12 11.09
N VAL A 451 -10.38 -6.28 12.07
CA VAL A 451 -9.99 -6.50 13.48
C VAL A 451 -10.71 -7.72 14.07
N ILE A 452 -11.94 -7.97 13.63
CA ILE A 452 -12.68 -9.19 14.00
C ILE A 452 -11.95 -10.42 13.45
N ALA A 453 -11.61 -10.43 12.16
CA ALA A 453 -10.93 -11.55 11.53
C ALA A 453 -9.54 -11.80 12.15
N GLU A 454 -8.75 -10.76 12.43
CA GLU A 454 -7.48 -10.91 13.15
C GLU A 454 -7.65 -11.51 14.55
N THR A 455 -8.68 -11.08 15.26
CA THR A 455 -9.00 -11.60 16.60
C THR A 455 -9.42 -13.08 16.51
N GLN A 456 -10.19 -13.45 15.48
CA GLN A 456 -10.56 -14.84 15.18
C GLN A 456 -9.34 -15.70 14.82
N LEU A 457 -8.39 -15.18 14.03
CA LEU A 457 -7.15 -15.91 13.74
C LEU A 457 -6.32 -16.19 15.00
N GLU A 458 -6.18 -15.21 15.89
CA GLU A 458 -5.47 -15.39 17.17
C GLU A 458 -6.19 -16.39 18.07
N ARG A 459 -7.53 -16.32 18.14
CA ARG A 459 -8.36 -17.27 18.87
C ARG A 459 -8.18 -18.69 18.35
N ALA A 460 -8.30 -18.89 17.04
CA ALA A 460 -8.09 -20.17 16.39
C ALA A 460 -6.67 -20.70 16.65
N ALA A 461 -5.65 -19.83 16.66
CA ALA A 461 -4.27 -20.20 17.00
C ALA A 461 -4.10 -20.67 18.45
N LEU A 462 -4.94 -20.19 19.37
CA LEU A 462 -4.99 -20.72 20.73
C LEU A 462 -5.70 -22.07 20.79
N GLN A 463 -6.82 -22.21 20.08
CA GLN A 463 -7.54 -23.49 20.00
C GLN A 463 -6.69 -24.60 19.39
N ALA A 464 -5.85 -24.28 18.41
CA ALA A 464 -4.89 -25.21 17.80
C ALA A 464 -3.93 -25.86 18.81
N ARG A 465 -3.72 -25.23 19.97
CA ARG A 465 -2.85 -25.74 21.05
C ARG A 465 -3.54 -26.77 21.94
N ARG A 466 -4.87 -26.95 21.81
CA ARG A 466 -5.61 -27.96 22.59
C ARG A 466 -5.32 -29.36 22.04
N PRO A 467 -4.94 -30.33 22.90
CA PRO A 467 -4.80 -31.71 22.47
C PRO A 467 -6.16 -32.31 22.09
N GLY A 468 -6.22 -33.05 20.98
CA GLY A 468 -7.43 -33.77 20.55
C GLY A 468 -8.58 -32.92 19.98
N GLY A 469 -8.35 -31.64 19.67
CA GLY A 469 -9.36 -30.78 19.04
C GLY A 469 -9.73 -31.20 17.61
N ASP A 470 -10.96 -30.87 17.19
CA ASP A 470 -11.43 -31.09 15.82
C ASP A 470 -10.69 -30.15 14.84
N ARG A 471 -9.70 -30.71 14.14
CA ARG A 471 -8.89 -29.99 13.16
C ARG A 471 -9.70 -29.48 11.97
N SER A 472 -10.76 -30.19 11.57
CA SER A 472 -11.60 -29.77 10.43
C SER A 472 -12.43 -28.53 10.79
N ALA A 473 -13.06 -28.54 11.98
CA ALA A 473 -13.74 -27.36 12.50
C ALA A 473 -12.80 -26.16 12.64
N LEU A 474 -11.57 -26.39 13.10
CA LEU A 474 -10.56 -25.34 13.25
C LEU A 474 -10.10 -24.77 11.89
N LEU A 475 -9.87 -25.61 10.88
CA LEU A 475 -9.56 -25.16 9.52
C LEU A 475 -10.69 -24.31 8.93
N LYS A 476 -11.95 -24.66 9.21
CA LYS A 476 -13.11 -23.87 8.79
C LYS A 476 -13.18 -22.51 9.47
N GLU A 477 -12.88 -22.45 10.77
CA GLU A 477 -12.82 -21.18 11.51
C GLU A 477 -11.71 -20.26 10.96
N TYR A 478 -10.51 -20.81 10.75
CA TYR A 478 -9.43 -20.08 10.10
C TYR A 478 -9.82 -19.60 8.70
N GLY A 479 -10.40 -20.48 7.88
CA GLY A 479 -10.82 -20.18 6.51
C GLY A 479 -11.77 -18.99 6.44
N ALA A 480 -12.76 -18.91 7.33
CA ALA A 480 -13.72 -17.79 7.38
C ALA A 480 -13.04 -16.44 7.70
N ALA A 481 -12.07 -16.44 8.62
CA ALA A 481 -11.29 -15.24 8.92
C ALA A 481 -10.40 -14.83 7.74
N ILE A 482 -9.78 -15.81 7.05
CA ILE A 482 -8.98 -15.56 5.84
C ILE A 482 -9.83 -15.02 4.69
N ASP A 483 -11.03 -15.56 4.47
CA ASP A 483 -11.94 -15.06 3.43
C ASP A 483 -12.36 -13.61 3.73
N THR A 484 -12.60 -13.29 5.01
CA THR A 484 -12.88 -11.92 5.45
C THR A 484 -11.68 -10.99 5.18
N LEU A 485 -10.47 -11.42 5.56
CA LEU A 485 -9.26 -10.64 5.30
C LEU A 485 -9.00 -10.48 3.80
N ALA A 486 -9.17 -11.53 3.00
CA ALA A 486 -9.00 -11.49 1.55
C ALA A 486 -9.99 -10.55 0.85
N ALA A 487 -11.23 -10.46 1.36
CA ALA A 487 -12.24 -9.52 0.87
C ALA A 487 -11.94 -8.06 1.28
N GLU A 488 -11.28 -7.86 2.41
CA GLU A 488 -10.90 -6.54 2.91
C GLU A 488 -9.53 -6.06 2.43
N SER A 489 -8.64 -6.98 2.06
CA SER A 489 -7.23 -6.71 1.75
C SER A 489 -7.05 -6.10 0.36
N SER A 490 -7.14 -4.77 0.27
CA SER A 490 -6.49 -4.02 -0.81
C SER A 490 -5.09 -3.51 -0.44
N SER A 491 -4.64 -3.62 0.83
CA SER A 491 -3.41 -2.91 1.24
C SER A 491 -2.69 -3.34 2.54
N SER A 492 -3.07 -4.38 3.28
CA SER A 492 -2.35 -4.72 4.52
C SER A 492 -0.97 -5.34 4.22
N GLY A 493 0.10 -4.53 4.22
CA GLY A 493 1.49 -4.95 3.98
C GLY A 493 2.12 -5.85 5.06
N SER A 494 1.32 -6.43 5.96
CA SER A 494 1.78 -7.41 6.94
C SER A 494 0.69 -8.41 7.28
N ALA A 495 0.97 -9.70 7.12
CA ALA A 495 0.09 -10.76 7.61
C ALA A 495 0.01 -10.75 9.14
N PRO A 496 -1.18 -11.00 9.71
CA PRO A 496 -1.32 -11.26 11.13
C PRO A 496 -0.42 -12.42 11.54
N PRO A 497 0.39 -12.33 12.62
CA PRO A 497 1.25 -13.42 13.06
C PRO A 497 0.50 -14.73 13.31
N ALA A 498 -0.78 -14.65 13.68
CA ALA A 498 -1.66 -15.78 13.90
C ALA A 498 -1.91 -16.64 12.64
N LEU A 499 -1.68 -16.09 11.43
CA LEU A 499 -1.76 -16.84 10.19
C LEU A 499 -0.78 -18.03 10.14
N ALA A 500 0.37 -17.93 10.82
CA ALA A 500 1.36 -19.01 10.86
C ALA A 500 0.76 -20.33 11.39
N GLY A 501 -0.11 -20.27 12.40
CA GLY A 501 -0.78 -21.45 12.96
C GLY A 501 -1.70 -22.14 11.96
N TYR A 502 -2.39 -21.37 11.10
CA TYR A 502 -3.23 -21.91 10.05
C TYR A 502 -2.41 -22.62 8.97
N LEU A 503 -1.33 -21.97 8.52
CA LEU A 503 -0.42 -22.54 7.52
C LEU A 503 0.23 -23.84 8.03
N ASP A 504 0.66 -23.86 9.31
CA ASP A 504 1.19 -25.06 9.96
C ASP A 504 0.13 -26.18 10.00
N LEU A 505 -1.13 -25.85 10.33
CA LEU A 505 -2.23 -26.82 10.38
C LEU A 505 -2.58 -27.39 9.00
N LEU A 506 -2.58 -26.56 7.95
CA LEU A 506 -2.81 -26.99 6.56
C LEU A 506 -1.72 -27.97 6.10
N ILE A 507 -0.45 -27.66 6.39
CA ILE A 507 0.69 -28.54 6.09
C ILE A 507 0.56 -29.87 6.85
N ALA A 508 0.23 -29.83 8.14
CA ALA A 508 0.12 -31.01 8.98
C ALA A 508 -1.08 -31.90 8.65
N THR A 509 -2.18 -31.31 8.17
CA THR A 509 -3.40 -32.06 7.83
C THR A 509 -3.31 -32.69 6.44
N ALA A 510 -2.69 -31.99 5.48
CA ALA A 510 -2.49 -32.46 4.11
C ALA A 510 -3.77 -32.97 3.41
N ALA A 511 -4.92 -32.33 3.70
CA ALA A 511 -6.19 -32.62 3.03
C ALA A 511 -6.13 -32.24 1.53
N PRO A 512 -6.94 -32.86 0.66
CA PRO A 512 -6.94 -32.56 -0.78
C PRO A 512 -7.12 -31.07 -1.14
N GLU A 513 -7.94 -30.35 -0.37
CA GLU A 513 -8.23 -28.92 -0.51
C GLU A 513 -7.18 -27.99 0.12
N ALA A 514 -6.24 -28.54 0.91
CA ALA A 514 -5.27 -27.74 1.66
C ALA A 514 -4.37 -26.85 0.76
N PRO A 515 -3.90 -27.29 -0.42
CA PRO A 515 -3.10 -26.44 -1.31
C PRO A 515 -3.81 -25.16 -1.77
N ASP A 516 -5.10 -25.25 -2.11
CA ASP A 516 -5.90 -24.08 -2.51
C ASP A 516 -6.02 -23.08 -1.35
N ALA A 517 -6.39 -23.60 -0.17
CA ALA A 517 -6.53 -22.80 1.04
C ALA A 517 -5.20 -22.15 1.46
N PHE A 518 -4.09 -22.87 1.36
CA PHE A 518 -2.74 -22.38 1.66
C PHE A 518 -2.32 -21.29 0.66
N PHE A 519 -2.55 -21.52 -0.63
CA PHE A 519 -2.23 -20.55 -1.68
C PHE A 519 -3.05 -19.26 -1.53
N ARG A 520 -4.35 -19.36 -1.20
CA ARG A 520 -5.19 -18.20 -0.87
C ARG A 520 -4.66 -17.46 0.35
N ALA A 521 -4.34 -18.17 1.43
CA ALA A 521 -3.81 -17.58 2.65
C ALA A 521 -2.46 -16.86 2.46
N LEU A 522 -1.56 -17.42 1.63
CA LEU A 522 -0.30 -16.73 1.30
C LEU A 522 -0.50 -15.42 0.51
N GLN A 523 -1.64 -15.26 -0.17
CA GLN A 523 -1.97 -14.02 -0.89
C GLN A 523 -2.53 -12.94 0.05
N THR A 524 -2.98 -13.27 1.26
CA THR A 524 -3.43 -12.27 2.26
C THR A 524 -2.27 -11.58 2.98
N VAL A 525 -1.03 -12.04 2.77
CA VAL A 525 0.20 -11.39 3.26
C VAL A 525 0.44 -10.04 2.56
N GLY A 526 -0.38 -9.71 1.56
CA GLY A 526 -0.37 -8.47 0.80
C GLY A 526 0.34 -8.64 -0.54
N GLU A 527 -0.30 -8.21 -1.62
CA GLU A 527 0.39 -8.04 -2.91
C GLU A 527 1.22 -6.75 -2.89
N PRO A 528 2.41 -6.71 -3.50
CA PRO A 528 3.12 -5.45 -3.71
C PRO A 528 2.22 -4.46 -4.47
N ALA A 529 2.19 -3.19 -4.08
CA ALA A 529 1.39 -2.16 -4.76
C ALA A 529 1.62 -2.13 -6.27
N VAL A 530 2.86 -2.34 -6.70
CA VAL A 530 3.23 -2.39 -8.12
C VAL A 530 2.65 -3.60 -8.84
N ALA A 531 2.50 -4.73 -8.17
CA ALA A 531 1.88 -5.90 -8.79
C ALA A 531 0.39 -5.64 -9.08
N ARG A 532 -0.29 -4.93 -8.17
CA ARG A 532 -1.69 -4.50 -8.36
C ARG A 532 -1.82 -3.48 -9.47
N GLU A 533 -0.96 -2.47 -9.46
CA GLU A 533 -0.96 -1.41 -10.47
C GLU A 533 -0.68 -1.95 -11.87
N PHE A 534 0.35 -2.79 -11.98
CA PHE A 534 0.66 -3.50 -13.20
C PHE A 534 -0.53 -4.36 -13.66
N ALA A 535 -1.15 -5.13 -12.76
CA ALA A 535 -2.33 -5.92 -13.11
C ALA A 535 -3.53 -5.06 -13.55
N ARG A 536 -3.75 -3.88 -12.93
CA ARG A 536 -4.80 -2.91 -13.27
C ARG A 536 -4.60 -2.34 -14.67
N LEU A 537 -3.40 -1.82 -14.94
CA LEU A 537 -3.04 -1.30 -16.27
C LEU A 537 -3.17 -2.39 -17.34
N GLN A 538 -2.80 -3.62 -16.99
CA GLN A 538 -2.92 -4.76 -17.88
C GLN A 538 -4.33 -5.38 -17.92
N SER A 539 -5.30 -5.03 -17.07
CA SER A 539 -6.66 -5.59 -17.12
C SER A 539 -7.64 -4.77 -17.97
N VAL A 540 -7.31 -3.51 -18.30
CA VAL A 540 -8.21 -2.59 -19.03
C VAL A 540 -8.26 -2.91 -20.53
N VAL A 541 -9.46 -3.10 -21.09
CA VAL A 541 -9.75 -3.54 -22.47
C VAL A 541 -8.90 -2.81 -23.52
N ALA A 542 -8.17 -3.60 -24.32
CA ALA A 542 -7.12 -3.14 -25.23
C ALA A 542 -7.60 -2.37 -26.48
N SER A 543 -8.91 -2.23 -26.73
CA SER A 543 -9.40 -1.65 -27.99
C SER A 543 -9.41 -0.13 -28.04
N ASP A 544 -9.33 0.57 -26.89
CA ASP A 544 -9.36 2.03 -26.85
C ASP A 544 -8.03 2.59 -26.34
N ALA A 545 -7.23 3.10 -27.29
CA ALA A 545 -5.94 3.71 -26.98
C ALA A 545 -6.08 5.00 -26.14
N SER A 546 -7.20 5.72 -26.28
CA SER A 546 -7.45 6.96 -25.54
C SER A 546 -7.74 6.66 -24.07
N VAL A 547 -8.60 5.68 -23.77
CA VAL A 547 -8.88 5.24 -22.39
C VAL A 547 -7.61 4.74 -21.71
N ARG A 548 -6.74 4.01 -22.43
CA ARG A 548 -5.45 3.56 -21.88
C ARG A 548 -4.51 4.73 -21.58
N SER A 549 -4.50 5.76 -22.43
CA SER A 549 -3.71 6.98 -22.17
C SER A 549 -4.26 7.72 -20.96
N ASP A 550 -5.57 7.97 -20.92
CA ASP A 550 -6.20 8.67 -19.81
C ASP A 550 -6.01 7.93 -18.47
N LEU A 551 -6.04 6.59 -18.45
CA LEU A 551 -5.73 5.84 -17.24
C LEU A 551 -4.27 5.99 -16.80
N ARG A 552 -3.31 5.93 -17.72
CA ARG A 552 -1.90 6.19 -17.40
C ARG A 552 -1.69 7.60 -16.87
N ASP A 553 -2.33 8.59 -17.51
CA ASP A 553 -2.26 9.98 -17.11
C ASP A 553 -2.91 10.17 -15.73
N ARG A 554 -4.02 9.47 -15.43
CA ARG A 554 -4.61 9.43 -14.09
C ARG A 554 -3.63 8.85 -13.07
N ASP A 555 -3.08 7.67 -13.33
CA ASP A 555 -2.21 6.94 -12.40
C ASP A 555 -0.89 7.71 -12.16
N GLU A 556 -0.42 8.45 -13.16
CA GLU A 556 0.68 9.41 -13.03
C GLU A 556 0.32 10.60 -12.12
N LEU A 557 -0.81 11.26 -12.38
CA LEU A 557 -1.27 12.37 -11.54
C LEU A 557 -1.56 11.91 -10.10
N GLU A 558 -2.00 10.67 -9.90
CA GLU A 558 -2.13 10.06 -8.58
C GLU A 558 -0.78 9.94 -7.87
N ARG A 559 0.25 9.41 -8.53
CA ARG A 559 1.61 9.35 -7.97
C ARG A 559 2.17 10.74 -7.65
N GLU A 560 1.92 11.69 -8.54
CA GLU A 560 2.37 13.07 -8.38
C GLU A 560 1.75 13.73 -7.14
N VAL A 561 0.44 13.57 -6.94
CA VAL A 561 -0.24 14.08 -5.75
C VAL A 561 0.26 13.38 -4.48
N ILE A 562 0.43 12.05 -4.50
CA ILE A 562 0.99 11.29 -3.37
C ILE A 562 2.37 11.83 -3.01
N ARG A 563 3.23 12.07 -4.00
CA ARG A 563 4.58 12.59 -3.83
C ARG A 563 4.58 13.99 -3.22
N LEU A 564 3.84 14.92 -3.83
CA LEU A 564 3.75 16.31 -3.38
C LEU A 564 3.23 16.40 -1.94
N ARG A 565 2.23 15.58 -1.58
CA ARG A 565 1.74 15.43 -0.21
C ARG A 565 2.84 15.06 0.77
N TYR A 566 3.65 14.06 0.47
CA TYR A 566 4.73 13.65 1.37
C TYR A 566 5.87 14.65 1.43
N GLN A 567 6.11 15.42 0.36
CA GLN A 567 7.05 16.54 0.39
C GLN A 567 6.57 17.67 1.28
N ILE A 568 5.29 18.06 1.19
CA ILE A 568 4.67 19.04 2.08
C ILE A 568 4.78 18.55 3.53
N ASN A 569 4.49 17.27 3.78
CA ASN A 569 4.57 16.70 5.12
C ASN A 569 6.01 16.64 5.65
N ALA A 570 7.01 16.46 4.80
CA ALA A 570 8.41 16.42 5.20
C ALA A 570 9.01 17.82 5.46
N ALA A 571 8.45 18.87 4.85
CA ALA A 571 8.92 20.24 5.00
C ALA A 571 8.78 20.73 6.46
N ALA A 572 9.70 21.61 6.88
CA ALA A 572 9.65 22.22 8.20
C ALA A 572 8.46 23.19 8.31
N PRO A 573 7.81 23.30 9.48
CA PRO A 573 6.75 24.29 9.67
C PRO A 573 7.22 25.71 9.33
N GLY A 574 6.50 26.40 8.44
CA GLY A 574 6.85 27.76 7.98
C GLY A 574 7.85 27.83 6.81
N ASP A 575 8.24 26.69 6.22
CA ASP A 575 9.09 26.67 5.03
C ASP A 575 8.39 27.34 3.82
N PRO A 576 9.00 28.35 3.18
CA PRO A 576 8.40 29.04 2.03
C PRO A 576 8.14 28.13 0.82
N ALA A 577 8.79 26.96 0.73
CA ALA A 577 8.55 25.98 -0.33
C ALA A 577 7.15 25.33 -0.24
N ILE A 578 6.52 25.31 0.94
CA ILE A 578 5.21 24.68 1.15
C ILE A 578 4.15 25.28 0.22
N ALA A 579 4.07 26.61 0.12
CA ALA A 579 3.09 27.28 -0.73
C ALA A 579 3.23 26.91 -2.22
N ALA A 580 4.47 26.74 -2.69
CA ALA A 580 4.75 26.31 -4.06
C ALA A 580 4.37 24.83 -4.29
N LEU A 581 4.67 23.96 -3.33
CA LEU A 581 4.31 22.54 -3.38
C LEU A 581 2.78 22.35 -3.31
N GLU A 582 2.08 23.13 -2.50
CA GLU A 582 0.61 23.13 -2.41
C GLU A 582 -0.04 23.58 -3.72
N ALA A 583 0.52 24.62 -4.37
CA ALA A 583 0.06 25.06 -5.68
C ALA A 583 0.23 23.96 -6.75
N GLN A 584 1.38 23.27 -6.76
CA GLN A 584 1.63 22.13 -7.66
C GLN A 584 0.66 20.97 -7.38
N ARG A 585 0.43 20.64 -6.10
CA ARG A 585 -0.49 19.56 -5.71
C ARG A 585 -1.90 19.86 -6.19
N THR A 586 -2.36 21.09 -5.95
CA THR A 586 -3.70 21.56 -6.37
C THR A 586 -3.87 21.49 -7.89
N ALA A 587 -2.83 21.87 -8.65
CA ALA A 587 -2.85 21.75 -10.11
C ALA A 587 -2.92 20.28 -10.58
N ALA A 588 -2.13 19.39 -9.98
CA ALA A 588 -2.14 17.96 -10.31
C ALA A 588 -3.49 17.30 -9.98
N GLU A 589 -4.12 17.67 -8.87
CA GLU A 589 -5.47 17.22 -8.50
C GLU A 589 -6.55 17.70 -9.47
N ALA A 590 -6.48 18.96 -9.89
CA ALA A 590 -7.39 19.51 -10.88
C ALA A 590 -7.26 18.78 -12.23
N ALA A 591 -6.03 18.53 -12.68
CA ALA A 591 -5.76 17.75 -13.88
C ALA A 591 -6.31 16.31 -13.76
N ARG A 592 -6.13 15.67 -12.61
CA ARG A 592 -6.66 14.32 -12.35
C ARG A 592 -8.18 14.28 -12.40
N THR A 593 -8.84 15.30 -11.85
CA THR A 593 -10.30 15.43 -11.88
C THR A 593 -10.82 15.56 -13.31
N ALA A 594 -10.10 16.30 -14.16
CA ALA A 594 -10.40 16.41 -15.59
C ALA A 594 -10.25 15.06 -16.32
N VAL A 595 -9.20 14.29 -16.00
CA VAL A 595 -9.00 12.92 -16.53
C VAL A 595 -10.13 11.99 -16.09
N ASN A 596 -10.48 11.98 -14.80
CA ASN A 596 -11.58 11.17 -14.27
C ASN A 596 -12.91 11.48 -14.96
N THR A 597 -13.15 12.75 -15.29
CA THR A 597 -14.34 13.16 -16.04
C THR A 597 -14.37 12.58 -17.46
N ARG A 598 -13.22 12.55 -18.16
CA ARG A 598 -13.11 11.90 -19.49
C ARG A 598 -13.32 10.39 -19.43
N LEU A 599 -12.91 9.77 -18.33
CA LEU A 599 -13.07 8.33 -18.11
C LEU A 599 -14.51 7.90 -17.77
N LEU A 600 -15.42 8.84 -17.47
CA LEU A 600 -16.83 8.51 -17.17
C LEU A 600 -17.50 7.80 -18.35
N GLY A 601 -18.23 6.71 -18.07
CA GLY A 601 -18.89 5.90 -19.09
C GLY A 601 -17.96 4.98 -19.90
N SER A 602 -16.64 5.10 -19.73
CA SER A 602 -15.68 4.14 -20.31
C SER A 602 -15.83 2.76 -19.68
N ARG A 603 -15.71 1.69 -20.47
CA ARG A 603 -15.70 0.31 -19.96
C ARG A 603 -14.35 -0.03 -19.33
N ILE A 604 -14.08 0.56 -18.17
CA ILE A 604 -12.92 0.24 -17.33
C ILE A 604 -13.30 -1.01 -16.54
N GLY A 605 -12.68 -2.15 -16.87
CA GLY A 605 -12.82 -3.35 -16.06
C GLY A 605 -12.33 -3.03 -14.65
N ALA A 606 -13.16 -3.27 -13.64
CA ALA A 606 -12.70 -3.05 -12.28
C ALA A 606 -11.57 -4.01 -11.93
N VAL A 607 -10.62 -3.52 -11.15
CA VAL A 607 -9.56 -4.34 -10.59
C VAL A 607 -10.22 -5.40 -9.71
N ASP A 608 -10.03 -6.66 -10.07
CA ASP A 608 -10.41 -7.78 -9.22
C ASP A 608 -9.33 -7.94 -8.16
N ASP A 609 -9.54 -7.29 -7.02
CA ASP A 609 -8.63 -7.34 -5.87
C ASP A 609 -8.68 -8.69 -5.12
N LYS A 610 -9.54 -9.63 -5.53
CA LYS A 610 -9.62 -10.96 -4.92
C LYS A 610 -8.39 -11.82 -5.23
N PRO A 611 -7.89 -12.62 -4.27
CA PRO A 611 -6.81 -13.57 -4.51
C PRO A 611 -7.03 -14.42 -5.76
N VAL A 612 -5.96 -14.72 -6.48
CA VAL A 612 -6.01 -15.62 -7.64
C VAL A 612 -6.33 -17.02 -7.15
N GLU A 613 -7.36 -17.63 -7.75
CA GLU A 613 -7.66 -19.06 -7.55
C GLU A 613 -6.56 -19.92 -8.18
N MET A 614 -6.11 -20.98 -7.48
CA MET A 614 -5.02 -21.84 -7.96
C MET A 614 -5.35 -22.49 -9.31
N ALA A 615 -6.62 -22.82 -9.55
CA ALA A 615 -7.08 -23.34 -10.83
C ALA A 615 -6.79 -22.38 -12.00
N ARG A 616 -6.99 -21.08 -11.80
CA ARG A 616 -6.68 -20.05 -12.81
C ARG A 616 -5.18 -19.89 -13.02
N LEU A 617 -4.39 -19.95 -11.94
CA LEU A 617 -2.93 -19.98 -12.06
C LEU A 617 -2.46 -21.18 -12.89
N ARG A 618 -2.99 -22.39 -12.63
CA ARG A 618 -2.65 -23.60 -13.38
C ARG A 618 -2.94 -23.48 -14.87
N GLN A 619 -4.06 -22.84 -15.24
CA GLN A 619 -4.43 -22.63 -16.65
C GLN A 619 -3.42 -21.77 -17.43
N VAL A 620 -2.73 -20.85 -16.75
CA VAL A 620 -1.73 -19.99 -17.41
C VAL A 620 -0.30 -20.56 -17.35
N LEU A 621 -0.05 -21.61 -16.58
CA LEU A 621 1.24 -22.31 -16.56
C LEU A 621 1.39 -23.16 -17.83
N ARG A 622 2.54 -23.06 -18.51
CA ARG A 622 2.83 -23.89 -19.68
C ARG A 622 3.26 -25.30 -19.23
N PRO A 623 3.16 -26.31 -20.10
CA PRO A 623 3.67 -27.65 -19.80
C PRO A 623 5.16 -27.60 -19.40
N GLY A 624 5.51 -28.29 -18.31
CA GLY A 624 6.88 -28.31 -17.78
C GLY A 624 7.26 -27.11 -16.91
N GLU A 625 6.36 -26.15 -16.69
CA GLU A 625 6.60 -25.03 -15.79
C GLU A 625 6.16 -25.32 -14.34
N ALA A 626 6.89 -24.74 -13.39
CA ALA A 626 6.51 -24.67 -11.99
C ALA A 626 6.45 -23.21 -11.50
N TYR A 627 5.51 -22.92 -10.60
CA TYR A 627 5.38 -21.65 -9.90
C TYR A 627 5.77 -21.85 -8.42
N LEU A 628 6.76 -21.12 -7.93
CA LEU A 628 7.20 -21.15 -6.54
C LEU A 628 6.89 -19.82 -5.86
N LYS A 629 5.93 -19.83 -4.93
CA LYS A 629 5.57 -18.68 -4.11
C LYS A 629 6.14 -18.81 -2.70
N LEU A 630 6.72 -17.72 -2.20
CA LEU A 630 7.22 -17.61 -0.83
C LEU A 630 6.50 -16.48 -0.06
N ALA A 631 6.34 -16.65 1.25
CA ALA A 631 5.90 -15.56 2.13
C ALA A 631 6.50 -15.67 3.52
N GLU A 632 6.73 -14.53 4.17
CA GLU A 632 7.15 -14.45 5.56
C GLU A 632 5.95 -14.23 6.47
N VAL A 633 5.70 -15.17 7.39
CA VAL A 633 4.58 -15.10 8.33
C VAL A 633 5.07 -15.50 9.72
N GLY A 634 4.85 -14.64 10.71
CA GLY A 634 5.22 -14.93 12.10
C GLY A 634 6.71 -15.23 12.32
N GLY A 635 7.60 -14.66 11.51
CA GLY A 635 9.06 -14.90 11.55
C GLY A 635 9.51 -16.22 10.91
N SER A 636 8.60 -17.01 10.36
CA SER A 636 8.90 -18.21 9.55
C SER A 636 8.75 -17.92 8.06
N LEU A 637 9.49 -18.64 7.23
CA LEU A 637 9.31 -18.64 5.78
C LEU A 637 8.40 -19.80 5.39
N TYR A 638 7.33 -19.50 4.67
CA TYR A 638 6.41 -20.48 4.09
C TYR A 638 6.51 -20.44 2.57
N GLY A 639 6.22 -21.57 1.92
CA GLY A 639 6.19 -21.62 0.48
C GLY A 639 5.25 -22.68 -0.10
N ILE A 640 4.88 -22.49 -1.36
CA ILE A 640 4.15 -23.46 -2.15
C ILE A 640 4.73 -23.51 -3.56
N ALA A 641 5.01 -24.72 -4.05
CA ALA A 641 5.37 -24.98 -5.44
C ALA A 641 4.20 -25.64 -6.16
N ILE A 642 3.84 -25.14 -7.34
CA ILE A 642 2.69 -25.59 -8.14
C ILE A 642 3.17 -25.92 -9.54
N ALA A 643 2.94 -27.15 -10.02
CA ALA A 643 3.29 -27.58 -11.36
C ALA A 643 2.26 -28.61 -11.87
N GLY A 644 1.60 -28.29 -12.99
CA GLY A 644 0.42 -29.04 -13.45
C GLY A 644 -0.61 -29.20 -12.33
N ASP A 645 -1.07 -30.43 -12.11
CA ASP A 645 -2.03 -30.75 -11.04
C ASP A 645 -1.38 -30.97 -9.67
N THR A 646 -0.06 -30.90 -9.57
CA THR A 646 0.67 -31.12 -8.31
C THR A 646 0.94 -29.79 -7.60
N ALA A 647 0.74 -29.77 -6.29
CA ALA A 647 1.14 -28.67 -5.42
C ALA A 647 1.83 -29.20 -4.16
N ARG A 648 2.90 -28.54 -3.71
CA ARG A 648 3.67 -28.89 -2.51
C ARG A 648 3.80 -27.67 -1.61
N MET A 649 3.09 -27.69 -0.48
CA MET A 649 3.16 -26.67 0.57
C MET A 649 4.28 -27.01 1.55
N PHE A 650 4.93 -25.99 2.11
CA PHE A 650 5.94 -26.20 3.14
C PHE A 650 6.16 -24.99 4.03
N LYS A 651 6.76 -25.29 5.20
CA LYS A 651 7.43 -24.32 6.07
C LYS A 651 8.92 -24.59 5.97
N SER A 652 9.73 -23.54 5.81
CA SER A 652 11.18 -23.68 5.80
C SER A 652 11.67 -24.22 7.14
N ALA A 653 12.72 -25.03 7.11
CA ALA A 653 13.40 -25.50 8.31
C ALA A 653 14.13 -24.37 9.04
N LEU A 654 14.46 -23.28 8.35
CA LEU A 654 15.12 -22.11 8.91
C LEU A 654 14.11 -20.97 9.15
N PRO A 655 14.29 -20.17 10.21
CA PRO A 655 13.51 -18.95 10.40
C PRO A 655 13.79 -17.95 9.27
N ALA A 656 12.81 -17.09 8.96
CA ALA A 656 12.93 -16.12 7.86
C ALA A 656 14.16 -15.20 8.01
N SER A 657 14.50 -14.81 9.24
CA SER A 657 15.69 -14.00 9.53
C SER A 657 17.00 -14.69 9.15
N GLU A 658 17.10 -16.01 9.35
CA GLU A 658 18.29 -16.77 8.96
C GLU A 658 18.34 -17.00 7.45
N VAL A 659 17.19 -17.22 6.81
CA VAL A 659 17.10 -17.28 5.34
C VAL A 659 17.55 -15.96 4.71
N ASN A 660 17.08 -14.83 5.24
CA ASN A 660 17.49 -13.51 4.77
C ASN A 660 18.99 -13.27 5.00
N ALA A 661 19.53 -13.65 6.16
CA ALA A 661 20.98 -13.56 6.41
C ALA A 661 21.81 -14.46 5.47
N LEU A 662 21.31 -15.66 5.12
CA LEU A 662 21.93 -16.54 4.12
C LEU A 662 21.90 -15.88 2.73
N ALA A 663 20.75 -15.36 2.31
CA ALA A 663 20.59 -14.65 1.03
C ALA A 663 21.57 -13.49 0.91
N GLN A 664 21.71 -12.67 1.95
CA GLN A 664 22.67 -11.57 1.99
C GLN A 664 24.14 -12.05 1.87
N ARG A 665 24.51 -13.15 2.53
CA ARG A 665 25.88 -13.71 2.41
C ARG A 665 26.16 -14.25 1.01
N VAL A 666 25.21 -15.00 0.44
CA VAL A 666 25.32 -15.53 -0.94
C VAL A 666 25.48 -14.36 -1.92
N LEU A 667 24.61 -13.35 -1.84
CA LEU A 667 24.67 -12.14 -2.66
C LEU A 667 26.01 -11.40 -2.50
N ALA A 668 26.48 -11.23 -1.26
CA ALA A 668 27.74 -10.53 -0.97
C ALA A 668 28.97 -11.22 -1.55
N THR A 669 28.93 -12.54 -1.76
CA THR A 669 30.02 -13.29 -2.42
C THR A 669 29.85 -13.41 -3.93
N ALA A 670 28.64 -13.20 -4.46
CA ALA A 670 28.39 -13.17 -5.89
C ALA A 670 28.88 -11.87 -6.55
N ARG A 671 28.89 -10.76 -5.81
CA ARG A 671 29.28 -9.43 -6.30
C ARG A 671 30.76 -9.09 -6.05
N SER A 672 31.27 -8.10 -6.78
CA SER A 672 32.57 -7.49 -6.50
C SER A 672 32.52 -6.53 -5.30
N TYR A 673 33.68 -6.25 -4.72
CA TYR A 673 33.89 -5.20 -3.73
C TYR A 673 35.14 -4.38 -4.10
N ASP A 674 35.20 -3.13 -3.64
CA ASP A 674 36.37 -2.28 -3.87
C ASP A 674 37.41 -2.50 -2.75
N ASP A 675 38.62 -2.90 -3.14
CA ASP A 675 39.78 -3.05 -2.25
C ASP A 675 40.65 -1.78 -2.36
N PRO A 676 40.98 -1.10 -1.25
CA PRO A 676 41.72 0.16 -1.28
C PRO A 676 43.10 0.11 -1.96
N VAL A 677 43.71 -1.08 -2.02
CA VAL A 677 45.08 -1.27 -2.52
C VAL A 677 45.08 -1.95 -3.89
N ARG A 678 44.17 -2.91 -4.09
CA ARG A 678 44.16 -3.78 -5.28
C ARG A 678 43.01 -3.49 -6.24
N GLY A 679 42.24 -2.43 -5.99
CA GLY A 679 41.08 -2.06 -6.81
C GLY A 679 39.94 -3.07 -6.67
N ARG A 680 39.13 -3.22 -7.71
CA ARG A 680 37.94 -4.08 -7.64
C ARG A 680 38.31 -5.56 -7.56
N ARG A 681 37.74 -6.28 -6.59
CA ARG A 681 38.00 -7.71 -6.33
C ARG A 681 36.71 -8.50 -6.18
N VAL A 682 36.81 -9.82 -6.38
CA VAL A 682 35.71 -10.78 -6.20
C VAL A 682 36.12 -11.78 -5.12
N ARG A 683 35.19 -12.11 -4.22
CA ARG A 683 35.40 -13.10 -3.16
C ARG A 683 35.21 -14.52 -3.72
N ALA A 684 35.66 -15.54 -3.01
CA ALA A 684 35.23 -16.90 -3.35
C ALA A 684 33.70 -17.00 -3.12
N PHE A 685 32.99 -17.57 -4.09
CA PHE A 685 31.54 -17.72 -4.01
C PHE A 685 31.15 -18.70 -2.89
N ALA A 686 30.13 -18.35 -2.11
CA ALA A 686 29.66 -19.16 -0.99
C ALA A 686 28.82 -20.36 -1.45
N VAL A 687 29.44 -21.32 -2.15
CA VAL A 687 28.79 -22.51 -2.75
C VAL A 687 27.93 -23.29 -1.73
N ALA A 688 28.44 -23.51 -0.52
CA ALA A 688 27.70 -24.25 0.52
C ALA A 688 26.50 -23.46 1.06
N ASP A 689 26.63 -22.15 1.28
CA ASP A 689 25.52 -21.29 1.71
C ASP A 689 24.46 -21.19 0.61
N ALA A 690 24.87 -21.16 -0.67
CA ALA A 690 23.95 -21.14 -1.81
C ALA A 690 23.15 -22.45 -1.93
N ALA A 691 23.75 -23.60 -1.63
CA ALA A 691 23.04 -24.88 -1.56
C ALA A 691 22.08 -24.94 -0.37
N ARG A 692 22.55 -24.54 0.82
CA ARG A 692 21.73 -24.48 2.03
C ARG A 692 20.53 -23.54 1.86
N LEU A 693 20.73 -22.42 1.15
CA LEU A 693 19.67 -21.48 0.83
C LEU A 693 18.65 -22.09 -0.14
N PHE A 694 19.10 -22.78 -1.19
CA PHE A 694 18.22 -23.50 -2.11
C PHE A 694 17.32 -24.50 -1.38
N ASP A 695 17.89 -25.32 -0.49
CA ASP A 695 17.13 -26.28 0.31
C ASP A 695 16.16 -25.58 1.27
N ALA A 696 16.55 -24.45 1.87
CA ALA A 696 15.68 -23.69 2.77
C ALA A 696 14.47 -23.07 2.07
N ILE A 697 14.62 -22.61 0.83
CA ILE A 697 13.54 -21.95 0.07
C ILE A 697 12.71 -22.90 -0.79
N THR A 698 13.13 -24.16 -0.96
CA THR A 698 12.36 -25.18 -1.70
C THR A 698 11.78 -26.25 -0.79
N GLY A 699 12.43 -26.54 0.34
CA GLY A 699 11.97 -27.51 1.32
C GLY A 699 11.56 -28.86 0.71
N PRO A 700 10.47 -29.48 1.17
CA PRO A 700 9.88 -30.68 0.58
C PRO A 700 9.46 -30.57 -0.89
N ALA A 701 9.38 -29.36 -1.45
CA ALA A 701 9.05 -29.14 -2.85
C ALA A 701 10.27 -29.22 -3.79
N ARG A 702 11.47 -29.47 -3.26
CA ARG A 702 12.73 -29.51 -4.01
C ARG A 702 12.65 -30.33 -5.30
N ASP A 703 12.11 -31.55 -5.25
CA ASP A 703 12.06 -32.43 -6.44
C ASP A 703 11.08 -31.90 -7.50
N LEU A 704 9.99 -31.26 -7.08
CA LEU A 704 9.04 -30.62 -7.99
C LEU A 704 9.69 -29.43 -8.70
N VAL A 705 10.47 -28.64 -7.96
CA VAL A 705 11.23 -27.49 -8.50
C VAL A 705 12.32 -27.96 -9.46
N LEU A 706 13.10 -28.99 -9.10
CA LEU A 706 14.17 -29.51 -9.95
C LEU A 706 13.67 -30.27 -11.18
N GLY A 707 12.44 -30.80 -11.13
CA GLY A 707 11.78 -31.43 -12.27
C GLY A 707 11.23 -30.44 -13.30
N ALA A 708 11.18 -29.15 -12.98
CA ALA A 708 10.61 -28.13 -13.86
C ALA A 708 11.62 -27.67 -14.93
N GLN A 709 11.15 -27.59 -16.18
CA GLN A 709 11.92 -27.02 -17.30
C GLN A 709 12.02 -25.50 -17.17
N ALA A 710 10.95 -24.85 -16.71
CA ALA A 710 10.97 -23.44 -16.34
C ALA A 710 10.38 -23.22 -14.95
N LEU A 711 10.95 -22.28 -14.21
CA LEU A 711 10.56 -21.93 -12.86
C LEU A 711 10.21 -20.44 -12.81
N VAL A 712 8.96 -20.16 -12.45
CA VAL A 712 8.48 -18.80 -12.16
C VAL A 712 8.51 -18.59 -10.65
N PHE A 713 9.28 -17.61 -10.20
CA PHE A 713 9.51 -17.34 -8.79
C PHE A 713 8.76 -16.11 -8.30
N ASP A 714 8.10 -16.23 -7.16
CA ASP A 714 7.45 -15.12 -6.44
C ASP A 714 8.13 -14.95 -5.06
N PRO A 715 9.22 -14.16 -5.00
CA PRO A 715 10.01 -13.96 -3.79
C PRO A 715 9.43 -12.99 -2.76
N VAL A 716 9.92 -13.14 -1.54
CA VAL A 716 9.65 -12.27 -0.38
C VAL A 716 10.95 -11.82 0.29
N GLY A 717 10.89 -10.78 1.14
CA GLY A 717 12.01 -10.40 2.00
C GLY A 717 13.25 -9.97 1.21
N ASP A 718 14.43 -10.45 1.62
CA ASP A 718 15.70 -10.18 0.92
C ASP A 718 15.94 -11.10 -0.28
N LEU A 719 15.24 -12.24 -0.36
CA LEU A 719 15.33 -13.18 -1.50
C LEU A 719 14.94 -12.53 -2.81
N ARG A 720 14.13 -11.48 -2.71
CA ARG A 720 13.83 -10.55 -3.76
C ARG A 720 15.09 -10.09 -4.50
N ASN A 721 16.10 -9.61 -3.78
CA ASN A 721 17.32 -9.02 -4.38
C ASN A 721 18.32 -10.08 -4.89
N LEU A 722 17.96 -11.37 -4.82
CA LEU A 722 18.84 -12.48 -5.11
C LEU A 722 18.42 -13.18 -6.41
N PRO A 723 19.20 -13.09 -7.49
CA PRO A 723 18.97 -13.90 -8.68
C PRO A 723 19.04 -15.39 -8.34
N MET A 724 17.92 -16.10 -8.43
CA MET A 724 17.90 -17.55 -8.11
C MET A 724 18.82 -18.39 -8.99
N ALA A 725 19.21 -17.86 -10.15
CA ALA A 725 20.16 -18.46 -11.08
C ALA A 725 21.44 -18.96 -10.40
N ILE A 726 21.91 -18.27 -9.36
CA ILE A 726 23.18 -18.54 -8.67
C ILE A 726 23.06 -19.60 -7.55
N LEU A 727 21.84 -20.07 -7.25
CA LEU A 727 21.63 -21.09 -6.23
C LEU A 727 22.20 -22.43 -6.69
N VAL A 728 22.70 -23.22 -5.73
CA VAL A 728 23.36 -24.50 -6.01
C VAL A 728 22.39 -25.63 -5.68
N THR A 729 22.17 -26.52 -6.64
CA THR A 729 21.10 -27.52 -6.57
C THR A 729 21.56 -28.89 -6.08
N ASP A 730 22.85 -29.22 -6.23
CA ASP A 730 23.36 -30.57 -5.97
C ASP A 730 24.42 -30.61 -4.86
N PRO A 731 24.13 -31.25 -3.71
CA PRO A 731 25.11 -31.43 -2.62
C PRO A 731 26.39 -32.17 -3.04
N ALA A 732 26.34 -33.05 -4.05
CA ALA A 732 27.54 -33.74 -4.53
C ALA A 732 28.51 -32.76 -5.21
N SER A 733 28.00 -31.81 -6.00
CA SER A 733 28.80 -30.72 -6.58
C SER A 733 29.45 -29.83 -5.52
N VAL A 734 28.76 -29.56 -4.39
CA VAL A 734 29.32 -28.81 -3.25
C VAL A 734 30.52 -29.55 -2.65
N THR A 735 30.36 -30.86 -2.42
CA THR A 735 31.40 -31.71 -1.84
C THR A 735 32.63 -31.81 -2.77
N ALA A 736 32.39 -31.99 -4.07
CA ALA A 736 33.44 -32.04 -5.08
C ALA A 736 34.24 -30.73 -5.16
N TYR A 737 33.56 -29.58 -5.14
CA TYR A 737 34.21 -28.26 -5.15
C TYR A 737 35.01 -27.99 -3.86
N ALA A 738 34.48 -28.38 -2.70
CA ALA A 738 35.19 -28.25 -1.43
C ALA A 738 36.53 -29.02 -1.46
N ALA A 739 36.52 -30.23 -2.02
CA ALA A 739 37.71 -31.07 -2.20
C ALA A 739 38.66 -30.59 -3.31
N SER A 740 38.18 -29.78 -4.26
CA SER A 740 38.99 -29.28 -5.37
C SER A 740 40.09 -28.30 -4.93
N LYS A 741 41.27 -28.46 -5.53
CA LYS A 741 42.40 -27.51 -5.40
C LYS A 741 42.25 -26.28 -6.32
N LYS A 742 41.40 -26.35 -7.35
CA LYS A 742 41.14 -25.24 -8.28
C LYS A 742 40.13 -24.27 -7.67
N LYS A 743 40.57 -23.44 -6.72
CA LYS A 743 39.72 -22.38 -6.17
C LYS A 743 39.38 -21.38 -7.28
N PHE A 744 38.13 -20.93 -7.32
CA PHE A 744 37.52 -20.08 -8.37
C PHE A 744 37.13 -20.76 -9.70
N ASP A 745 37.30 -22.08 -9.85
CA ASP A 745 36.73 -22.84 -10.95
C ASP A 745 35.39 -23.47 -10.50
N TYR A 746 34.28 -22.94 -11.00
CA TYR A 746 32.92 -23.36 -10.67
C TYR A 746 32.25 -24.15 -11.80
N THR A 747 32.99 -24.56 -12.84
CA THR A 747 32.46 -25.32 -13.98
C THR A 747 31.78 -26.64 -13.57
N GLY A 748 32.21 -27.23 -12.45
CA GLY A 748 31.62 -28.44 -11.87
C GLY A 748 30.47 -28.21 -10.88
N ILE A 749 30.06 -26.96 -10.64
CA ILE A 749 28.95 -26.65 -9.72
C ILE A 749 27.60 -26.75 -10.44
N ALA A 750 26.65 -27.45 -9.83
CA ALA A 750 25.29 -27.57 -10.38
C ALA A 750 24.42 -26.35 -10.03
N PHE A 751 24.69 -25.21 -10.66
CA PHE A 751 23.86 -24.01 -10.53
C PHE A 751 22.45 -24.24 -11.07
N LEU A 752 21.46 -23.57 -10.48
CA LEU A 752 20.06 -23.64 -10.92
C LEU A 752 19.88 -23.16 -12.37
N ALA A 753 20.63 -22.13 -12.78
CA ALA A 753 20.67 -21.63 -14.17
C ALA A 753 21.07 -22.69 -15.21
N SER A 754 21.77 -23.74 -14.78
CA SER A 754 22.16 -24.84 -15.66
C SER A 754 21.04 -25.87 -15.86
N ARG A 755 19.95 -25.81 -15.09
CA ARG A 755 18.87 -26.79 -15.09
C ARG A 755 17.55 -26.26 -15.63
N SER A 756 17.18 -25.04 -15.25
CA SER A 756 15.84 -24.52 -15.53
C SER A 756 15.90 -23.10 -16.12
N GLN A 757 14.91 -22.78 -16.93
CA GLN A 757 14.64 -21.41 -17.39
C GLN A 757 14.03 -20.63 -16.22
N LEU A 758 14.53 -19.44 -15.91
CA LEU A 758 14.15 -18.72 -14.69
C LEU A 758 13.49 -17.38 -15.02
N SER A 759 12.35 -17.11 -14.40
CA SER A 759 11.75 -15.77 -14.37
C SER A 759 11.14 -15.46 -13.01
N THR A 760 10.99 -14.18 -12.72
CA THR A 760 10.38 -13.66 -11.50
C THR A 760 9.02 -13.05 -11.82
N ALA A 761 7.98 -13.46 -11.10
CA ALA A 761 6.66 -12.83 -11.10
C ALA A 761 6.55 -11.83 -9.93
N LEU A 762 5.80 -10.74 -10.13
CA LEU A 762 5.57 -9.75 -9.06
C LEU A 762 4.50 -10.19 -8.06
N SER A 763 3.54 -10.97 -8.53
CA SER A 763 2.45 -11.63 -7.79
C SER A 763 1.78 -12.69 -8.68
N PRO A 764 0.96 -13.59 -8.12
CA PRO A 764 0.15 -14.51 -8.91
C PRO A 764 -0.72 -13.79 -9.95
N ARG A 765 -1.36 -12.68 -9.54
CA ARG A 765 -2.21 -11.87 -10.41
C ARG A 765 -1.43 -11.29 -11.57
N SER A 766 -0.23 -10.73 -11.32
CA SER A 766 0.61 -10.16 -12.37
C SER A 766 0.95 -11.19 -13.45
N LEU A 767 1.19 -12.45 -13.07
CA LEU A 767 1.49 -13.53 -14.02
C LEU A 767 0.26 -13.91 -14.85
N VAL A 768 -0.87 -14.16 -14.18
CA VAL A 768 -2.14 -14.50 -14.83
C VAL A 768 -2.53 -13.43 -15.85
N VAL A 769 -2.56 -12.18 -15.42
CA VAL A 769 -2.93 -11.06 -16.28
C VAL A 769 -1.96 -10.93 -17.46
N THR A 770 -0.65 -11.06 -17.24
CA THR A 770 0.34 -10.98 -18.35
C THR A 770 0.10 -12.07 -19.40
N ARG A 771 -0.20 -13.29 -18.97
CA ARG A 771 -0.30 -14.45 -19.88
C ARG A 771 -1.65 -14.58 -20.57
N GLU A 772 -2.73 -14.14 -19.95
CA GLU A 772 -4.05 -14.05 -20.60
C GLU A 772 -4.08 -12.98 -21.70
N ARG A 773 -3.15 -12.01 -21.65
CA ARG A 773 -3.08 -10.83 -22.53
C ARG A 773 -2.27 -10.98 -23.82
N GLN A 774 -2.14 -12.17 -24.38
CA GLN A 774 -1.29 -12.42 -25.56
C GLN A 774 -1.79 -11.82 -26.91
N GLY A 775 -2.83 -10.96 -26.93
CA GLY A 775 -3.47 -10.44 -28.14
C GLY A 775 -3.33 -8.93 -28.44
N GLY A 776 -2.27 -8.26 -27.98
CA GLY A 776 -2.04 -6.82 -28.23
C GLY A 776 -1.40 -6.49 -29.59
N GLU A 777 -1.52 -5.24 -30.03
CA GLU A 777 -0.87 -4.74 -31.26
C GLU A 777 0.66 -4.91 -31.17
N ILE A 778 1.23 -5.60 -32.16
CA ILE A 778 2.66 -5.90 -32.20
C ILE A 778 3.40 -4.64 -32.64
N ALA A 779 4.38 -4.22 -31.85
CA ALA A 779 5.21 -3.07 -32.21
C ALA A 779 5.96 -3.36 -33.54
N PRO A 780 5.90 -2.45 -34.52
CA PRO A 780 6.35 -2.73 -35.90
C PRO A 780 7.86 -2.83 -36.06
N LYS A 781 8.65 -2.23 -35.16
CA LYS A 781 10.12 -2.20 -35.23
C LYS A 781 10.73 -3.22 -34.25
N PRO A 782 11.81 -3.92 -34.64
CA PRO A 782 12.34 -5.00 -33.82
C PRO A 782 13.15 -4.51 -32.61
N PHE A 783 14.04 -3.53 -32.79
CA PHE A 783 15.06 -3.19 -31.79
C PHE A 783 15.41 -1.69 -31.82
N LEU A 784 15.62 -1.11 -30.64
CA LEU A 784 16.22 0.21 -30.41
C LEU A 784 17.31 0.12 -29.34
N GLY A 785 18.51 0.58 -29.68
CA GLY A 785 19.61 0.75 -28.71
C GLY A 785 19.59 2.14 -28.06
N LEU A 786 19.88 2.21 -26.76
CA LEU A 786 19.83 3.43 -25.96
C LEU A 786 21.03 3.43 -25.02
N GLY A 787 21.89 4.45 -25.00
CA GLY A 787 23.03 4.41 -24.08
C GLY A 787 24.20 5.28 -24.46
N GLU A 788 25.39 4.98 -23.91
CA GLU A 788 26.63 5.73 -24.15
C GLU A 788 26.42 7.25 -23.99
N ASN A 789 26.07 7.68 -22.78
CA ASN A 789 25.87 9.10 -22.48
C ASN A 789 27.13 9.90 -22.84
N ALA A 790 26.95 11.13 -23.33
CA ALA A 790 28.07 12.03 -23.52
C ALA A 790 28.63 12.46 -22.16
N ARG A 791 29.93 12.75 -22.12
CA ARG A 791 30.52 13.48 -20.99
C ARG A 791 29.86 14.84 -20.88
N ALA A 792 29.54 15.25 -19.66
CA ALA A 792 29.01 16.58 -19.39
C ALA A 792 29.99 17.64 -19.89
N THR A 793 29.48 18.62 -20.63
CA THR A 793 30.31 19.70 -21.19
C THR A 793 30.80 20.62 -20.09
N ASP A 794 32.09 20.95 -20.11
CA ASP A 794 32.66 21.97 -19.24
C ASP A 794 32.24 23.36 -19.76
N ASP A 795 31.25 23.96 -19.10
CA ASP A 795 30.71 25.28 -19.43
C ASP A 795 30.82 26.17 -18.20
N SER A 796 31.88 26.98 -18.15
CA SER A 796 32.13 27.91 -17.06
C SER A 796 31.03 28.96 -16.87
N ALA A 797 30.28 29.29 -17.94
CA ALA A 797 29.18 30.24 -17.86
C ALA A 797 27.89 29.60 -17.31
N ALA A 798 27.78 28.26 -17.37
CA ALA A 798 26.70 27.48 -16.78
C ALA A 798 27.05 26.82 -15.44
N ALA A 799 28.33 26.77 -15.05
CA ALA A 799 28.83 26.07 -13.87
C ALA A 799 28.07 26.39 -12.57
N ASP A 800 27.74 27.66 -12.34
CA ASP A 800 27.01 28.12 -11.15
C ASP A 800 25.48 28.04 -11.28
N ARG A 801 24.95 27.63 -12.44
CA ARG A 801 23.50 27.46 -12.65
C ARG A 801 23.03 26.21 -11.92
N THR A 802 21.83 26.28 -11.34
CA THR A 802 21.23 25.16 -10.62
C THR A 802 20.62 24.13 -11.58
N VAL A 803 20.95 22.86 -11.35
CA VAL A 803 20.27 21.70 -11.91
C VAL A 803 19.41 21.07 -10.82
N GLN A 804 18.21 20.67 -11.19
CA GLN A 804 17.24 20.03 -10.31
C GLN A 804 17.32 18.52 -10.55
N LEU A 805 17.93 17.77 -9.63
CA LEU A 805 18.05 16.31 -9.72
C LEU A 805 16.86 15.66 -9.03
N GLY A 806 15.95 15.10 -9.82
CA GLY A 806 14.64 14.72 -9.29
C GLY A 806 13.96 15.93 -8.62
N GLN A 807 13.20 15.72 -7.55
CA GLN A 807 12.19 16.69 -7.15
C GLN A 807 12.57 17.67 -6.03
N SER A 808 13.68 17.44 -5.33
CA SER A 808 14.12 18.28 -4.19
C SER A 808 15.61 18.57 -4.17
N CYS A 809 16.43 17.73 -4.79
CA CYS A 809 17.88 17.89 -4.79
C CYS A 809 18.30 18.95 -5.81
N ARG A 810 18.73 20.11 -5.30
CA ARG A 810 19.31 21.19 -6.11
C ARG A 810 20.82 21.14 -6.02
N VAL A 811 21.49 21.12 -7.17
CA VAL A 811 22.95 21.08 -7.26
C VAL A 811 23.44 22.08 -8.29
N ARG A 812 24.68 22.54 -8.17
CA ARG A 812 25.30 23.35 -9.22
C ARG A 812 25.67 22.46 -10.41
N TYR A 813 25.44 22.95 -11.63
CA TYR A 813 25.75 22.23 -12.85
C TYR A 813 27.22 21.77 -12.88
N GLY A 814 28.17 22.66 -12.56
CA GLY A 814 29.60 22.32 -12.60
C GLY A 814 29.97 21.19 -11.62
N GLU A 815 29.33 21.16 -10.46
CA GLU A 815 29.51 20.10 -9.47
C GLU A 815 28.92 18.77 -9.96
N TRP A 816 27.71 18.81 -10.49
CA TRP A 816 27.07 17.61 -11.04
C TRP A 816 27.78 17.07 -12.27
N ALA A 817 28.20 17.96 -13.17
CA ALA A 817 29.02 17.62 -14.34
C ALA A 817 30.33 16.94 -13.92
N THR A 818 30.97 17.39 -12.83
CA THR A 818 32.16 16.76 -12.27
C THR A 818 31.87 15.34 -11.78
N ILE A 819 30.76 15.15 -11.05
CA ILE A 819 30.34 13.82 -10.54
C ILE A 819 30.00 12.88 -11.70
N GLN A 820 29.23 13.36 -12.68
CA GLN A 820 28.85 12.56 -13.84
C GLN A 820 30.09 12.18 -14.67
N ASN A 821 31.00 13.13 -14.91
CA ASN A 821 32.25 12.87 -15.63
C ASN A 821 33.24 11.96 -14.88
N GLY A 822 33.07 11.81 -13.56
CA GLY A 822 33.77 10.80 -12.77
C GLY A 822 33.32 9.36 -13.04
N ASN A 823 32.23 9.16 -13.80
CA ASN A 823 31.78 7.87 -14.27
C ASN A 823 31.94 7.77 -15.78
N ASP A 824 32.77 6.83 -16.25
CA ASP A 824 32.95 6.60 -17.68
C ASP A 824 31.67 6.04 -18.31
N PRO A 825 31.19 6.59 -19.46
CA PRO A 825 30.04 6.06 -20.17
C PRO A 825 30.21 4.58 -20.53
N ILE A 826 29.11 3.82 -20.51
CA ILE A 826 29.10 2.45 -21.02
C ILE A 826 29.17 2.49 -22.54
N SER A 827 30.07 1.71 -23.15
CA SER A 827 30.27 1.72 -24.60
C SER A 827 29.03 1.27 -25.36
N ALA A 828 28.69 1.97 -26.45
CA ALA A 828 27.61 1.55 -27.35
C ALA A 828 27.92 0.25 -28.12
N ARG A 829 29.14 -0.29 -28.00
CA ARG A 829 29.53 -1.54 -28.64
C ARG A 829 28.60 -2.70 -28.29
N GLU A 830 28.09 -2.75 -27.05
CA GLU A 830 27.14 -3.79 -26.65
C GLU A 830 25.83 -3.73 -27.44
N LEU A 831 25.39 -2.52 -27.84
CA LEU A 831 24.17 -2.30 -28.62
C LEU A 831 24.31 -2.88 -30.03
N THR A 832 25.48 -2.68 -30.65
CA THR A 832 25.79 -3.29 -31.96
C THR A 832 25.85 -4.81 -31.86
N ILE A 833 26.51 -5.34 -30.83
CA ILE A 833 26.59 -6.79 -30.58
C ILE A 833 25.20 -7.39 -30.41
N ALA A 834 24.33 -6.73 -29.63
CA ALA A 834 22.95 -7.15 -29.42
C ALA A 834 22.13 -7.16 -30.72
N ALA A 835 22.18 -6.07 -31.50
CA ALA A 835 21.45 -5.94 -32.76
C ALA A 835 21.90 -6.99 -33.80
N ASP A 836 23.22 -7.16 -33.98
CA ASP A 836 23.79 -8.16 -34.87
C ASP A 836 23.43 -9.58 -34.42
N ALA A 837 23.55 -9.86 -33.12
CA ALA A 837 23.18 -11.14 -32.54
C ALA A 837 21.68 -11.41 -32.64
N LEU A 838 20.80 -10.39 -32.62
CA LEU A 838 19.36 -10.56 -32.83
C LEU A 838 19.00 -10.74 -34.32
N GLY A 839 19.91 -10.43 -35.24
CA GLY A 839 19.70 -10.55 -36.68
C GLY A 839 19.09 -9.30 -37.32
N VAL A 840 19.29 -8.14 -36.68
CA VAL A 840 18.85 -6.83 -37.17
C VAL A 840 20.04 -5.87 -37.23
N PRO A 841 21.08 -6.19 -38.02
CA PRO A 841 22.27 -5.36 -38.12
C PRO A 841 21.88 -3.95 -38.61
N GLY A 842 22.51 -2.92 -38.04
CA GLY A 842 22.19 -1.52 -38.34
C GLY A 842 20.89 -1.01 -37.75
N ALA A 843 20.32 -1.71 -36.75
CA ALA A 843 19.19 -1.19 -35.98
C ALA A 843 19.53 0.19 -35.36
N PRO A 844 18.53 1.08 -35.23
CA PRO A 844 18.77 2.44 -34.73
C PRO A 844 19.26 2.43 -33.28
N SER A 845 20.08 3.43 -32.95
CA SER A 845 20.49 3.70 -31.58
C SER A 845 20.44 5.20 -31.25
N ILE A 846 20.04 5.56 -30.03
CA ILE A 846 20.15 6.92 -29.49
C ILE A 846 21.32 6.92 -28.49
N THR A 847 22.41 7.60 -28.85
CA THR A 847 23.64 7.66 -28.05
C THR A 847 24.24 9.07 -27.98
N GLY A 848 25.23 9.26 -27.11
CA GLY A 848 25.97 10.49 -27.00
C GLY A 848 25.07 11.68 -26.66
N PRO A 849 25.27 12.85 -27.31
CA PRO A 849 24.48 14.06 -27.03
C PRO A 849 22.97 13.92 -27.23
N ALA A 850 22.52 12.92 -27.99
CA ALA A 850 21.09 12.69 -28.25
C ALA A 850 20.41 11.87 -27.13
N PHE A 851 21.18 11.15 -26.30
CA PHE A 851 20.65 10.30 -25.23
C PHE A 851 20.38 11.11 -23.96
N THR A 852 19.40 12.03 -24.00
CA THR A 852 18.96 12.81 -22.84
C THR A 852 17.61 12.31 -22.33
N ASP A 853 17.37 12.46 -21.02
CA ASP A 853 16.10 12.17 -20.36
C ASP A 853 14.94 12.93 -21.03
N VAL A 854 15.08 14.23 -21.23
CA VAL A 854 14.11 15.08 -21.95
C VAL A 854 13.83 14.59 -23.38
N ALA A 855 14.85 14.21 -24.15
CA ALA A 855 14.63 13.73 -25.53
C ALA A 855 13.83 12.43 -25.55
N LEU A 856 14.13 11.50 -24.62
CA LEU A 856 13.40 10.24 -24.49
C LEU A 856 11.94 10.46 -24.07
N LEU A 857 11.69 11.39 -23.15
CA LEU A 857 10.33 11.76 -22.74
C LEU A 857 9.53 12.38 -23.89
N ARG A 858 10.15 13.25 -24.70
CA ARG A 858 9.50 13.80 -25.90
C ARG A 858 9.21 12.73 -26.94
N ALA A 859 10.16 11.83 -27.21
CA ALA A 859 9.97 10.70 -28.11
C ALA A 859 8.87 9.74 -27.62
N ALA A 860 8.78 9.52 -26.31
CA ALA A 860 7.70 8.76 -25.68
C ALA A 860 6.33 9.42 -25.84
N ALA A 861 6.25 10.74 -25.59
CA ALA A 861 5.02 11.52 -25.77
C ALA A 861 4.54 11.49 -27.23
N ALA A 862 5.46 11.47 -28.20
CA ALA A 862 5.18 11.32 -29.62
C ALA A 862 4.87 9.87 -30.05
N GLY A 863 4.96 8.89 -29.14
CA GLY A 863 4.69 7.47 -29.42
C GLY A 863 5.81 6.75 -30.19
N GLU A 864 7.00 7.33 -30.30
CA GLU A 864 8.12 6.75 -31.07
C GLU A 864 8.71 5.51 -30.38
N LEU A 865 8.85 5.56 -29.04
CA LEU A 865 9.36 4.42 -28.27
C LEU A 865 8.39 3.23 -28.26
N ALA A 866 7.08 3.49 -28.38
CA ALA A 866 6.05 2.45 -28.48
C ALA A 866 6.13 1.63 -29.78
N GLN A 867 6.99 2.01 -30.74
CA GLN A 867 7.13 1.31 -32.01
C GLN A 867 8.07 0.11 -31.94
N TYR A 868 8.82 -0.08 -30.84
CA TYR A 868 9.87 -1.10 -30.74
C TYR A 868 9.48 -2.29 -29.85
N GLN A 869 9.77 -3.50 -30.30
CA GLN A 869 9.57 -4.74 -29.55
C GLN A 869 10.65 -4.97 -28.49
N VAL A 870 11.88 -4.52 -28.77
CA VAL A 870 13.02 -4.61 -27.84
C VAL A 870 13.66 -3.24 -27.67
N LEU A 871 13.84 -2.81 -26.43
CA LEU A 871 14.68 -1.66 -26.07
C LEU A 871 15.87 -2.15 -25.24
N HIS A 872 17.10 -1.81 -25.63
CA HIS A 872 18.31 -2.14 -24.88
C HIS A 872 18.95 -0.87 -24.34
N PHE A 873 19.03 -0.74 -23.01
CA PHE A 873 19.71 0.35 -22.32
C PHE A 873 21.13 -0.07 -21.91
N ALA A 874 22.12 0.60 -22.49
CA ALA A 874 23.56 0.48 -22.27
C ALA A 874 24.07 1.71 -21.49
N THR A 875 23.72 1.79 -20.21
CA THR A 875 24.05 2.95 -19.36
C THR A 875 24.17 2.57 -17.89
N HIS A 876 24.72 3.43 -17.04
CA HIS A 876 24.76 3.18 -15.60
C HIS A 876 23.37 3.31 -14.98
N GLY A 877 23.06 2.39 -14.07
CA GLY A 877 21.96 2.55 -13.12
C GLY A 877 22.49 3.20 -11.85
N LEU A 878 21.72 4.13 -11.31
CA LEU A 878 21.95 4.72 -10.00
C LEU A 878 20.90 4.14 -9.04
N PRO A 879 21.31 3.37 -8.03
CA PRO A 879 20.41 3.01 -6.95
C PRO A 879 20.09 4.27 -6.13
N ALA A 880 19.11 4.20 -5.24
CA ALA A 880 18.85 5.30 -4.34
C ALA A 880 20.06 5.54 -3.42
N THR A 881 20.81 6.61 -3.67
CA THR A 881 22.07 6.91 -2.99
C THR A 881 21.94 8.15 -2.11
N PRO A 882 22.35 8.08 -0.83
CA PRO A 882 22.57 9.28 -0.04
C PRO A 882 23.55 10.21 -0.75
N PHE A 883 23.32 11.52 -0.68
CA PHE A 883 24.20 12.51 -1.28
C PHE A 883 24.75 13.45 -0.19
N PRO A 884 25.86 13.05 0.48
CA PRO A 884 26.39 13.77 1.64
C PRO A 884 26.87 15.17 1.26
N GLY A 885 26.72 16.14 2.17
CA GLY A 885 27.17 17.51 1.96
C GLY A 885 26.17 18.42 1.26
N HIS A 886 25.01 17.88 0.84
CA HIS A 886 23.93 18.65 0.21
C HIS A 886 22.64 18.56 1.05
N PRO A 887 22.31 19.61 1.84
CA PRO A 887 21.11 19.63 2.68
C PRO A 887 19.82 19.39 1.89
N ASP A 888 19.73 19.96 0.69
CA ASP A 888 18.60 19.82 -0.24
C ASP A 888 18.46 18.38 -0.78
N CYS A 889 19.49 17.55 -0.60
CA CYS A 889 19.56 16.16 -1.06
C CYS A 889 19.60 15.16 0.12
N ALA A 890 19.17 15.58 1.32
CA ALA A 890 19.15 14.74 2.51
C ALA A 890 18.30 13.45 2.35
N GLY A 891 17.32 13.45 1.44
CA GLY A 891 16.53 12.27 1.05
C GLY A 891 17.24 11.31 0.08
N GLY A 892 18.44 11.66 -0.40
CA GLY A 892 19.17 10.94 -1.45
C GLY A 892 18.67 11.22 -2.86
N LEU A 893 19.45 10.81 -3.87
CA LEU A 893 19.03 10.83 -5.27
C LEU A 893 18.01 9.72 -5.54
N PRO A 894 16.97 9.95 -6.37
CA PRO A 894 16.04 8.90 -6.77
C PRO A 894 16.76 7.85 -7.63
N PRO A 895 16.27 6.59 -7.66
CA PRO A 895 16.77 5.62 -8.61
C PRO A 895 16.57 6.10 -10.05
N ALA A 896 17.61 6.01 -10.87
CA ALA A 896 17.62 6.54 -12.22
C ALA A 896 18.57 5.77 -13.15
N LEU A 897 18.33 5.84 -14.46
CA LEU A 897 19.36 5.55 -15.46
C LEU A 897 20.11 6.84 -15.78
N VAL A 898 21.44 6.78 -15.90
CA VAL A 898 22.24 7.95 -16.28
C VAL A 898 22.02 8.24 -17.76
N THR A 899 21.71 9.50 -18.08
CA THR A 899 21.59 10.03 -19.44
C THR A 899 22.57 11.18 -19.63
N THR A 900 22.65 11.75 -20.82
CA THR A 900 23.48 12.91 -21.09
C THR A 900 22.96 14.15 -20.36
N LEU A 901 23.80 14.72 -19.49
CA LEU A 901 23.58 16.02 -18.85
C LEU A 901 23.90 17.15 -19.84
N LEU A 902 23.02 18.15 -19.95
CA LEU A 902 23.25 19.34 -20.78
C LEU A 902 23.31 20.61 -19.91
N PRO A 903 24.09 21.63 -20.30
CA PRO A 903 24.18 22.90 -19.56
C PRO A 903 22.82 23.62 -19.58
N PRO A 904 22.31 24.10 -18.43
CA PRO A 904 21.07 24.87 -18.37
C PRO A 904 21.16 26.14 -19.25
N PRO A 905 20.12 26.53 -20.00
CA PRO A 905 20.15 27.71 -20.87
C PRO A 905 20.26 29.04 -20.10
N ALA A 906 20.83 30.07 -20.72
CA ALA A 906 20.95 31.40 -20.12
C ALA A 906 19.57 32.10 -20.04
N GLY A 907 19.13 32.47 -18.83
CA GLY A 907 17.87 33.19 -18.60
C GLY A 907 16.59 32.33 -18.58
N GLY A 908 16.69 31.00 -18.51
CA GLY A 908 15.53 30.10 -18.61
C GLY A 908 14.71 29.98 -17.32
N ALA A 909 13.37 30.02 -17.46
CA ALA A 909 12.44 29.46 -16.50
C ALA A 909 12.70 27.95 -16.29
N ALA A 910 12.29 27.41 -15.14
CA ALA A 910 12.57 26.04 -14.68
C ALA A 910 11.90 24.89 -15.48
N GLY A 911 11.85 24.94 -16.82
CA GLY A 911 11.34 23.89 -17.69
C GLY A 911 12.43 23.04 -18.37
N GLU A 912 12.14 21.74 -18.57
CA GLU A 912 12.87 20.68 -19.30
C GLU A 912 14.39 20.86 -19.48
N ILE A 913 15.12 21.03 -18.37
CA ILE A 913 16.58 20.91 -18.34
C ILE A 913 16.91 19.42 -18.35
N ALA A 914 17.75 18.96 -19.28
CA ALA A 914 18.25 17.59 -19.28
C ALA A 914 19.22 17.43 -18.11
N ASP A 915 18.74 16.86 -17.01
CA ASP A 915 19.44 16.73 -15.74
C ASP A 915 20.41 15.53 -15.72
N GLY A 916 20.41 14.72 -16.80
CA GLY A 916 21.26 13.55 -16.93
C GLY A 916 20.77 12.34 -16.14
N LEU A 917 19.52 12.36 -15.66
CA LEU A 917 18.89 11.29 -14.90
C LEU A 917 17.52 10.94 -15.48
N LEU A 918 17.40 9.76 -16.10
CA LEU A 918 16.11 9.16 -16.40
C LEU A 918 15.59 8.45 -15.14
N SER A 919 14.91 9.20 -14.28
CA SER A 919 14.42 8.73 -12.99
C SER A 919 13.31 7.70 -13.10
N PHE A 920 12.96 7.06 -11.98
CA PHE A 920 11.78 6.19 -11.88
C PHE A 920 10.52 6.81 -12.51
N ASP A 921 10.25 8.09 -12.21
CA ASP A 921 9.06 8.78 -12.70
C ASP A 921 9.13 9.03 -14.21
N ASP A 922 10.32 9.33 -14.74
CA ASP A 922 10.54 9.49 -16.18
C ASP A 922 10.35 8.18 -16.93
N VAL A 923 10.88 7.07 -16.39
CA VAL A 923 10.74 5.76 -17.01
C VAL A 923 9.27 5.35 -17.10
N ALA A 924 8.48 5.58 -16.05
CA ALA A 924 7.05 5.28 -16.04
C ALA A 924 6.27 6.04 -17.13
N ARG A 925 6.76 7.22 -17.57
CA ARG A 925 6.19 8.03 -18.66
C ARG A 925 6.55 7.56 -20.07
N LEU A 926 7.44 6.58 -20.24
CA LEU A 926 7.97 6.24 -21.57
C LEU A 926 6.95 5.58 -22.54
N ARG A 927 5.76 5.19 -22.06
CA ARG A 927 4.64 4.66 -22.88
C ARG A 927 5.08 3.59 -23.90
N LEU A 928 5.59 2.45 -23.43
CA LEU A 928 6.17 1.39 -24.25
C LEU A 928 5.14 0.38 -24.82
N ASN A 929 5.57 -0.38 -25.81
CA ASN A 929 4.90 -1.57 -26.36
C ASN A 929 5.92 -2.71 -26.56
N ALA A 930 6.85 -2.87 -25.62
CA ALA A 930 8.02 -3.72 -25.77
C ALA A 930 7.80 -5.12 -25.20
N ASN A 931 8.12 -6.17 -25.96
CA ASN A 931 8.23 -7.53 -25.44
C ASN A 931 9.32 -7.61 -24.37
N LEU A 932 10.45 -6.92 -24.60
CA LEU A 932 11.60 -6.91 -23.72
C LEU A 932 12.18 -5.49 -23.57
N VAL A 933 12.46 -5.11 -22.32
CA VAL A 933 13.45 -4.08 -22.00
C VAL A 933 14.68 -4.76 -21.41
N PHE A 934 15.85 -4.55 -22.00
CA PHE A 934 17.12 -5.07 -21.49
C PHE A 934 17.88 -3.93 -20.81
N LEU A 935 18.16 -4.06 -19.52
CA LEU A 935 18.86 -3.07 -18.71
C LEU A 935 20.28 -3.57 -18.42
N SER A 936 21.23 -3.14 -19.24
CA SER A 936 22.67 -3.27 -18.97
C SER A 936 23.14 -2.19 -17.99
N ALA A 937 22.37 -2.03 -16.92
CA ALA A 937 22.50 -0.94 -15.95
C ALA A 937 22.62 -1.53 -14.55
N CYS A 938 23.74 -1.21 -13.91
CA CYS A 938 24.17 -1.74 -12.62
C CYS A 938 23.15 -1.44 -11.52
N GLU A 939 22.89 -2.40 -10.61
CA GLU A 939 22.07 -2.18 -9.41
C GLU A 939 20.66 -1.62 -9.69
N THR A 940 20.15 -1.83 -10.90
CA THR A 940 18.77 -1.49 -11.29
C THR A 940 17.71 -2.22 -10.46
N ALA A 941 18.15 -3.25 -9.74
CA ALA A 941 17.38 -4.07 -8.83
C ALA A 941 17.45 -3.65 -7.34
N ALA A 942 18.31 -2.70 -6.98
CA ALA A 942 18.47 -2.31 -5.58
C ALA A 942 17.16 -1.67 -5.06
N GLY A 943 16.62 -2.23 -3.97
CA GLY A 943 15.34 -1.79 -3.41
C GLY A 943 15.36 -0.32 -2.97
N ILE A 944 14.23 0.36 -3.15
CA ILE A 944 14.01 1.73 -2.66
C ILE A 944 13.75 1.67 -1.15
N SER A 945 14.36 2.56 -0.36
CA SER A 945 13.99 2.69 1.07
C SER A 945 12.51 3.07 1.19
N THR A 946 11.87 2.72 2.30
CA THR A 946 10.41 2.92 2.43
C THR A 946 10.02 4.41 2.40
N ALA A 947 10.88 5.27 2.93
CA ALA A 947 10.74 6.73 2.84
C ALA A 947 10.82 7.25 1.39
N GLN A 948 11.76 6.73 0.59
CA GLN A 948 11.90 7.11 -0.82
C GLN A 948 10.78 6.55 -1.70
N GLY A 949 10.18 5.40 -1.35
CA GLY A 949 9.02 4.87 -2.06
C GLY A 949 7.83 5.84 -2.05
N ARG A 950 7.59 6.52 -0.92
CA ARG A 950 6.56 7.57 -0.80
C ARG A 950 6.91 8.83 -1.58
N LEU A 951 8.18 9.21 -1.60
CA LEU A 951 8.69 10.30 -2.44
C LEU A 951 8.67 9.94 -3.94
N ALA A 952 8.44 8.68 -4.31
CA ALA A 952 8.16 8.21 -5.67
C ALA A 952 6.66 7.93 -5.90
N GLY A 953 5.79 8.46 -5.05
CA GLY A 953 4.33 8.34 -5.21
C GLY A 953 3.72 7.02 -4.73
N GLN A 954 4.42 6.21 -3.91
CA GLN A 954 3.91 4.91 -3.43
C GLN A 954 3.43 4.97 -1.97
N GLU A 955 2.19 4.54 -1.72
CA GLU A 955 1.60 4.56 -0.38
C GLU A 955 1.98 3.34 0.46
N ASP A 956 2.20 2.19 -0.18
CA ASP A 956 2.57 0.92 0.45
C ASP A 956 4.03 0.54 0.11
N SER A 957 5.00 1.27 0.65
CA SER A 957 6.42 0.99 0.42
C SER A 957 6.95 -0.06 1.41
N SER A 958 6.66 -1.34 1.20
CA SER A 958 7.58 -2.38 1.68
C SER A 958 8.92 -2.19 0.95
N PRO A 959 10.10 -2.33 1.60
CA PRO A 959 11.37 -2.32 0.88
C PRO A 959 11.28 -3.45 -0.15
N SER A 960 11.24 -3.08 -1.41
CA SER A 960 10.75 -4.00 -2.43
C SER A 960 11.54 -3.83 -3.72
N LEU A 961 11.60 -4.94 -4.45
CA LEU A 961 12.44 -5.06 -5.63
C LEU A 961 12.27 -3.94 -6.64
N ASP A 962 13.41 -3.48 -7.11
CA ASP A 962 13.65 -2.96 -8.45
C ASP A 962 12.81 -1.76 -8.87
N GLY A 963 13.10 -0.59 -8.29
CA GLY A 963 12.52 0.69 -8.74
C GLY A 963 12.47 0.80 -10.26
N LEU A 964 13.59 0.62 -10.95
CA LEU A 964 13.61 0.80 -12.41
C LEU A 964 12.89 -0.30 -13.18
N VAL A 965 13.02 -1.58 -12.81
CA VAL A 965 12.28 -2.68 -13.46
C VAL A 965 10.77 -2.45 -13.37
N ARG A 966 10.30 -2.03 -12.19
CA ARG A 966 8.91 -1.66 -11.95
C ARG A 966 8.45 -0.53 -12.85
N ALA A 967 9.25 0.52 -12.99
CA ALA A 967 8.94 1.64 -13.85
C ALA A 967 8.77 1.18 -15.31
N PHE A 968 9.62 0.27 -15.79
CA PHE A 968 9.50 -0.27 -17.16
C PHE A 968 8.26 -1.17 -17.33
N LEU A 969 7.93 -2.00 -16.34
CA LEU A 969 6.70 -2.80 -16.37
C LEU A 969 5.44 -1.91 -16.35
N ALA A 970 5.44 -0.85 -15.53
CA ALA A 970 4.38 0.16 -15.51
C ALA A 970 4.30 0.92 -16.84
N ALA A 971 5.45 1.20 -17.47
CA ALA A 971 5.53 1.73 -18.82
C ALA A 971 5.12 0.74 -19.91
N ASN A 972 4.56 -0.44 -19.57
CA ASN A 972 4.04 -1.47 -20.47
C ASN A 972 5.12 -2.29 -21.23
N ALA A 973 6.29 -2.47 -20.61
CA ALA A 973 7.17 -3.60 -20.95
C ALA A 973 6.55 -4.91 -20.44
N ARG A 974 6.65 -6.00 -21.21
CA ARG A 974 6.09 -7.32 -20.83
C ARG A 974 7.07 -8.16 -20.04
N SER A 975 8.35 -7.90 -20.24
CA SER A 975 9.44 -8.49 -19.50
C SER A 975 10.61 -7.53 -19.47
N VAL A 976 11.36 -7.59 -18.38
CA VAL A 976 12.58 -6.81 -18.19
C VAL A 976 13.69 -7.78 -17.84
N VAL A 977 14.82 -7.67 -18.52
CA VAL A 977 16.09 -8.26 -18.09
C VAL A 977 16.86 -7.18 -17.37
N ALA A 978 17.25 -7.43 -16.11
CA ALA A 978 17.98 -6.47 -15.28
C ALA A 978 19.20 -7.11 -14.63
N THR A 979 20.05 -6.29 -14.01
CA THR A 979 21.24 -6.76 -13.29
C THR A 979 21.14 -6.46 -11.80
N ALA A 980 21.40 -7.49 -10.97
CA ALA A 980 21.35 -7.38 -9.52
C ALA A 980 22.57 -6.66 -8.92
N TRP A 981 23.67 -6.58 -9.67
CA TRP A 981 24.89 -5.85 -9.30
C TRP A 981 25.61 -5.35 -10.54
N ARG A 982 26.61 -4.50 -10.33
CA ARG A 982 27.49 -4.01 -11.38
C ARG A 982 28.26 -5.13 -12.08
N VAL A 983 27.95 -5.33 -13.35
CA VAL A 983 28.68 -6.23 -14.25
C VAL A 983 29.92 -5.53 -14.83
N PRO A 984 31.03 -6.25 -15.07
CA PRO A 984 32.21 -5.65 -15.67
C PRO A 984 31.97 -5.35 -17.16
N ASP A 985 32.38 -4.16 -17.64
CA ASP A 985 32.46 -3.89 -19.09
C ASP A 985 33.67 -4.67 -19.65
N SER A 986 33.38 -5.86 -20.15
CA SER A 986 34.37 -6.89 -20.45
C SER A 986 33.92 -7.74 -21.63
N LYS A 987 34.84 -8.54 -22.19
CA LYS A 987 34.53 -9.41 -23.31
C LYS A 987 33.45 -10.44 -22.91
N GLU A 988 33.45 -10.88 -21.67
CA GLU A 988 32.58 -11.94 -21.16
C GLU A 988 31.13 -11.46 -21.03
N THR A 989 30.93 -10.22 -20.58
CA THR A 989 29.61 -9.58 -20.57
C THR A 989 29.06 -9.46 -21.99
N ASN A 990 29.91 -9.04 -22.94
CA ASN A 990 29.55 -8.96 -24.35
C ASN A 990 29.24 -10.33 -24.97
N ASP A 991 29.99 -11.37 -24.59
CA ASP A 991 29.73 -12.75 -25.02
C ASP A 991 28.39 -13.26 -24.48
N LEU A 992 28.04 -12.93 -23.22
CA LEU A 992 26.74 -13.25 -22.62
C LEU A 992 25.60 -12.57 -23.36
N ILE A 993 25.70 -11.26 -23.59
CA ILE A 993 24.70 -10.47 -24.33
C ILE A 993 24.54 -11.02 -25.75
N GLY A 994 25.65 -11.29 -26.44
CA GLY A 994 25.64 -11.87 -27.77
C GLY A 994 25.01 -13.27 -27.82
N ALA A 995 25.26 -14.12 -26.81
CA ALA A 995 24.63 -15.43 -26.70
C ALA A 995 23.13 -15.31 -26.41
N PHE A 996 22.73 -14.39 -25.54
CA PHE A 996 21.33 -14.10 -25.20
C PHE A 996 20.52 -13.70 -26.44
N TYR A 997 20.95 -12.67 -27.17
CA TYR A 997 20.23 -12.18 -28.34
C TYR A 997 20.22 -13.17 -29.50
N ARG A 998 21.32 -13.93 -29.69
CA ARG A 998 21.39 -14.99 -30.72
C ARG A 998 20.42 -16.13 -30.44
N SER A 999 20.32 -16.56 -29.20
CA SER A 999 19.32 -17.55 -28.78
C SER A 999 17.89 -17.00 -28.87
N GLY A 1000 17.69 -15.72 -28.56
CA GLY A 1000 16.39 -15.04 -28.58
C GLY A 1000 15.73 -14.95 -29.95
N ARG A 1001 16.42 -15.33 -31.03
CA ARG A 1001 15.86 -15.48 -32.36
C ARG A 1001 14.82 -16.62 -32.45
N SER A 1002 14.99 -17.67 -31.66
CA SER A 1002 14.16 -18.88 -31.70
C SER A 1002 13.58 -19.29 -30.34
N ASN A 1003 14.16 -18.78 -29.25
CA ASN A 1003 13.79 -19.17 -27.88
C ASN A 1003 13.10 -18.02 -27.13
N GLY A 1004 12.42 -18.38 -26.03
CA GLY A 1004 11.88 -17.40 -25.09
C GLY A 1004 12.98 -16.60 -24.37
N ILE A 1005 12.60 -15.50 -23.74
CA ILE A 1005 13.52 -14.61 -22.99
C ILE A 1005 14.29 -15.38 -21.89
N ALA A 1006 13.59 -16.12 -21.04
CA ALA A 1006 14.19 -16.85 -19.92
C ALA A 1006 15.10 -18.00 -20.38
N ASP A 1007 14.70 -18.70 -21.45
CA ASP A 1007 15.54 -19.75 -22.04
C ASP A 1007 16.81 -19.19 -22.66
N SER A 1008 16.68 -18.06 -23.37
CA SER A 1008 17.82 -17.37 -23.96
C SER A 1008 18.81 -16.89 -22.91
N LEU A 1009 18.33 -16.42 -21.76
CA LEU A 1009 19.20 -16.06 -20.64
C LEU A 1009 19.87 -17.29 -20.04
N ALA A 1010 19.14 -18.38 -19.84
CA ALA A 1010 19.72 -19.62 -19.32
C ALA A 1010 20.81 -20.19 -20.26
N ILE A 1011 20.61 -20.14 -21.58
CA ILE A 1011 21.62 -20.51 -22.59
C ILE A 1011 22.86 -19.61 -22.48
N ALA A 1012 22.67 -18.30 -22.38
CA ALA A 1012 23.76 -17.34 -22.24
C ALA A 1012 24.57 -17.57 -20.95
N GLN A 1013 23.89 -17.78 -19.82
CA GLN A 1013 24.54 -18.07 -18.54
C GLN A 1013 25.33 -19.38 -18.58
N ARG A 1014 24.77 -20.46 -19.14
CA ARG A 1014 25.50 -21.74 -19.32
C ARG A 1014 26.76 -21.57 -20.17
N THR A 1015 26.71 -20.71 -21.19
CA THR A 1015 27.86 -20.43 -22.07
C THR A 1015 29.03 -19.81 -21.29
N ILE A 1016 28.75 -18.93 -20.33
CA ILE A 1016 29.77 -18.30 -19.48
C ILE A 1016 30.21 -19.26 -18.35
N ILE A 1017 29.28 -19.99 -17.73
CA ILE A 1017 29.58 -20.96 -16.66
C ILE A 1017 30.58 -22.03 -17.12
N ALA A 1018 30.49 -22.45 -18.39
CA ALA A 1018 31.37 -23.46 -18.97
C ALA A 1018 32.84 -23.00 -19.13
N GLN A 1019 33.14 -21.72 -18.91
CA GLN A 1019 34.49 -21.17 -19.03
C GLN A 1019 35.15 -21.09 -17.64
N PRO A 1020 36.24 -21.83 -17.36
CA PRO A 1020 36.83 -21.92 -16.02
C PRO A 1020 37.12 -20.56 -15.37
N ASN A 1021 37.67 -19.62 -16.13
CA ASN A 1021 38.06 -18.29 -15.64
C ASN A 1021 36.87 -17.37 -15.34
N PHE A 1022 35.68 -17.67 -15.88
CA PHE A 1022 34.48 -16.82 -15.80
C PHE A 1022 33.28 -17.54 -15.20
N SER A 1023 33.49 -18.77 -14.72
CA SER A 1023 32.48 -19.60 -14.07
C SER A 1023 31.94 -19.01 -12.76
N HIS A 1024 32.62 -18.02 -12.18
CA HIS A 1024 32.15 -17.31 -10.99
C HIS A 1024 30.84 -16.53 -11.26
N PRO A 1025 29.81 -16.63 -10.39
CA PRO A 1025 28.52 -15.94 -10.57
C PRO A 1025 28.60 -14.43 -10.83
N TYR A 1026 29.64 -13.76 -10.36
CA TYR A 1026 29.94 -12.36 -10.69
C TYR A 1026 29.76 -12.00 -12.17
N PHE A 1027 30.18 -12.87 -13.09
CA PHE A 1027 30.18 -12.58 -14.54
C PHE A 1027 28.83 -12.85 -15.22
N TRP A 1028 28.01 -13.76 -14.70
CA TRP A 1028 26.80 -14.25 -15.40
C TRP A 1028 25.53 -14.22 -14.55
N GLY A 1029 25.68 -14.31 -13.24
CA GLY A 1029 24.59 -14.45 -12.26
C GLY A 1029 23.90 -13.14 -11.93
N ALA A 1030 24.43 -12.00 -12.39
CA ALA A 1030 23.81 -10.70 -12.19
C ALA A 1030 22.48 -10.59 -12.95
N PHE A 1031 22.39 -11.21 -14.13
CA PHE A 1031 21.26 -11.09 -15.03
C PHE A 1031 20.09 -11.96 -14.59
N PHE A 1032 18.89 -11.38 -14.55
CA PHE A 1032 17.64 -12.09 -14.26
C PHE A 1032 16.46 -11.49 -15.03
N VAL A 1033 15.39 -12.28 -15.18
CA VAL A 1033 14.17 -11.90 -15.90
C VAL A 1033 13.05 -11.60 -14.91
N VAL A 1034 12.36 -10.48 -15.09
CA VAL A 1034 11.08 -10.18 -14.43
C VAL A 1034 9.97 -10.10 -15.47
N GLY A 1035 8.85 -10.77 -15.24
CA GLY A 1035 7.72 -10.86 -16.18
C GLY A 1035 7.59 -12.23 -16.86
N ASP A 1036 6.90 -12.28 -18.01
CA ASP A 1036 6.68 -13.52 -18.77
C ASP A 1036 7.91 -13.94 -19.59
N GLY A 1037 8.86 -14.61 -18.91
CA GLY A 1037 10.09 -15.09 -19.53
C GLY A 1037 9.89 -16.12 -20.66
N ALA A 1038 8.70 -16.69 -20.80
CA ALA A 1038 8.40 -17.65 -21.85
C ALA A 1038 8.01 -16.98 -23.19
N ARG A 1039 7.90 -15.64 -23.22
CA ARG A 1039 7.63 -14.84 -24.42
C ARG A 1039 8.89 -14.75 -25.31
N PRO A 1040 8.77 -14.74 -26.65
CA PRO A 1040 9.90 -14.47 -27.54
C PRO A 1040 10.30 -12.99 -27.52
N LEU A 1041 11.53 -12.68 -27.94
CA LEU A 1041 12.00 -11.30 -28.09
C LEU A 1041 11.22 -10.57 -29.19
N LEU A 1042 11.02 -11.24 -30.34
CA LEU A 1042 10.29 -10.74 -31.50
C LEU A 1042 9.07 -11.64 -31.79
N THR A 1043 7.91 -11.03 -32.06
CA THR A 1043 6.65 -11.76 -32.32
C THR A 1043 6.60 -12.42 -33.70
N ALA A 1044 7.47 -12.01 -34.63
CA ALA A 1044 7.73 -12.67 -35.91
C ALA A 1044 9.23 -12.68 -36.19
N ALA A 1045 9.74 -13.76 -36.78
CA ALA A 1045 11.15 -13.84 -37.18
C ALA A 1045 11.45 -12.76 -38.24
N PRO A 1046 12.59 -12.05 -38.17
CA PRO A 1046 12.97 -11.07 -39.19
C PRO A 1046 12.98 -11.75 -40.57
N THR A 1047 12.07 -11.33 -41.46
CA THR A 1047 12.07 -11.76 -42.86
C THR A 1047 13.26 -11.11 -43.56
N GLY A 1048 14.44 -11.73 -43.48
CA GLY A 1048 15.64 -11.12 -44.03
C GLY A 1048 16.94 -11.87 -43.77
N ALA A 1049 17.04 -13.13 -44.19
CA ALA A 1049 18.32 -13.75 -44.56
C ALA A 1049 18.03 -14.87 -45.55
N GLY A 1050 18.12 -14.55 -46.83
CA GLY A 1050 18.10 -15.57 -47.88
C GLY A 1050 19.38 -16.39 -47.83
N ARG A 1051 19.21 -17.69 -47.60
CA ARG A 1051 20.13 -18.82 -47.77
C ARG A 1051 21.38 -18.89 -46.90
#